data_AF-A0AB74R7V6-F1
#
_entry.id   AF-A0AB74R7V6-F1
#
_cell.length_a   1.000
_cell.length_b   1.000
_cell.length_c   1.000
_cell.angle_alpha   90.00
_cell.angle_beta   90.00
_cell.angle_gamma   90.00
#
_symmetry.space_group_name_H-M   'P 1'
#
loop_
_entity.id
_entity.type
_entity.pdbx_description
1 polymer ?
#
loop_
_entity_poly.entity_id
_entity_poly.type
_entity_poly.pdbx_seq_one_letter_code
_entity_poly.pdbx_strand_id
1 'polypeptide(L)'
;MRKKIISFLATFIIILTSASQYSFADDMSTRGKVIFIDMNRTSMSNMLRIKSLREELDNRGYIGLMNIRGDKGSDDRRSYASMGAGGRANVANEEDINFESSSKDRNIVFESATGKSAKGINNLTINKSINENLNFGEYGSVLGSLGQSLSENGLKASVLGNSDIIENGQLIKNRNLCLTAMDEYGRIPNGNVDTINKKDLSMPYGISTDYDKLIVETKEAYKNNDVVFVELGDTYRLDLYKPNLNEKTYESVKDNIEKNIDVYLKNIFSMVEENDTVYIASAFPSDLDYKNKRRLSPIIKLNGEGKGILSSSTTRREGIVTNLDVGVEILDNFNIKNQNMVGRKYELINRDDNKEFLMDEYQKIVSISSIRSTILNGFVSIVFLSWIVAMIAILFRKHISKNYKETTFFILKELLKIGIVMPLSFMITPIMNFKTPLAISLGIIIITLTIYLISKVLIKNDLKNMLFFTGLTIVIMVIDAGFGSYLMKSNVMSYDCIIGARYYGVGNEYQGVAIGSAIFTFAILLTYKNIPKWSIIVFSLVILITSASPIMGANVGSAISECVAFLLFILLIYNVKIDFKKIVLLGIAVLFVLGVFVAIDMILGSNSHLGMFVKEIYFNGPGEIIQTFSRKIEMNLKLAQTSAWVNILLTGIGVILVLMINQIRYFKQLMDEYPIVFKGFIASIAGCLVTLLVNDSGIVSSATAFIYVIVPMITLSINLTALKE
;
A
#
# COMPACT_ATOMS: atom_id res chain seq x y z
N MET A 1 54.00 -4.93 -15.69
CA MET A 1 52.90 -3.97 -15.94
C MET A 1 51.67 -4.19 -15.06
N ARG A 2 51.12 -5.40 -14.92
CA ARG A 2 49.91 -5.68 -14.09
C ARG A 2 49.97 -5.19 -12.63
N LYS A 3 51.09 -5.38 -11.92
CA LYS A 3 51.22 -4.93 -10.51
C LYS A 3 51.21 -3.40 -10.35
N LYS A 4 51.76 -2.65 -11.32
CA LYS A 4 51.74 -1.18 -11.31
C LYS A 4 50.34 -0.62 -11.61
N ILE A 5 49.58 -1.29 -12.48
CA ILE A 5 48.19 -0.93 -12.80
C ILE A 5 47.28 -1.17 -11.59
N ILE A 6 47.45 -2.30 -10.88
CA ILE A 6 46.66 -2.61 -9.67
C ILE A 6 47.00 -1.63 -8.54
N SER A 7 48.27 -1.28 -8.35
CA SER A 7 48.67 -0.28 -7.35
C SER A 7 48.15 1.11 -7.68
N PHE A 8 48.13 1.49 -8.97
CA PHE A 8 47.56 2.76 -9.41
C PHE A 8 46.05 2.81 -9.22
N LEU A 9 45.32 1.73 -9.56
CA LEU A 9 43.88 1.61 -9.29
C LEU A 9 43.55 1.63 -7.80
N ALA A 10 44.33 0.93 -6.97
CA ALA A 10 44.14 0.95 -5.52
C ALA A 10 44.39 2.35 -4.94
N THR A 11 45.42 3.05 -5.40
CA THR A 11 45.71 4.43 -4.95
C THR A 11 44.65 5.41 -5.45
N PHE A 12 44.17 5.24 -6.69
CA PHE A 12 43.09 6.05 -7.26
C PHE A 12 41.77 5.82 -6.53
N ILE A 13 41.44 4.58 -6.16
CA ILE A 13 40.28 4.24 -5.32
C ILE A 13 40.44 4.84 -3.93
N ILE A 14 41.62 4.74 -3.31
CA ILE A 14 41.88 5.34 -1.99
C ILE A 14 41.71 6.86 -2.04
N ILE A 15 42.21 7.54 -3.09
CA ILE A 15 42.04 8.99 -3.28
C ILE A 15 40.57 9.34 -3.54
N LEU A 16 39.82 8.53 -4.30
CA LEU A 16 38.38 8.73 -4.50
C LEU A 16 37.55 8.49 -3.23
N THR A 17 37.99 7.59 -2.34
CA THR A 17 37.32 7.31 -1.07
C THR A 17 37.78 8.23 0.07
N SER A 18 38.93 8.90 -0.07
CA SER A 18 39.49 9.84 0.92
C SER A 18 39.38 11.30 0.51
N ALA A 19 38.88 11.59 -0.71
CA ALA A 19 38.32 12.88 -1.03
C ALA A 19 37.13 13.11 -0.10
N SER A 20 37.39 13.81 0.99
CA SER A 20 36.36 14.40 1.85
C SER A 20 35.31 15.02 0.94
N GLN A 21 34.06 14.55 1.05
CA GLN A 21 32.94 15.31 0.54
C GLN A 21 33.01 16.67 1.24
N TYR A 22 33.51 17.67 0.53
CA TYR A 22 33.36 19.05 0.95
C TYR A 22 31.86 19.31 0.94
N SER A 23 31.24 19.16 2.10
CA SER A 23 29.96 19.80 2.38
C SER A 23 30.27 21.28 2.29
N PHE A 24 29.83 21.92 1.21
CA PHE A 24 29.66 23.36 1.24
C PHE A 24 28.76 23.64 2.45
N ALA A 25 29.26 24.43 3.40
CA ALA A 25 28.39 25.02 4.40
C ALA A 25 27.44 25.93 3.61
N ASP A 26 26.21 25.47 3.40
CA ASP A 26 25.14 26.33 2.89
C ASP A 26 25.07 27.52 3.83
N ASP A 27 25.18 28.72 3.26
CA ASP A 27 25.10 29.96 4.01
C ASP A 27 23.74 29.97 4.73
N MET A 28 23.73 29.99 6.08
CA MET A 28 22.49 29.93 6.86
C MET A 28 21.52 31.08 6.52
N SER A 29 22.01 32.15 5.87
CA SER A 29 21.24 33.31 5.43
C SER A 29 20.46 33.15 4.13
N THR A 30 20.64 32.07 3.36
CA THR A 30 19.91 31.83 2.09
C THR A 30 18.88 30.70 2.17
N ARG A 31 18.68 30.12 3.36
CA ARG A 31 17.81 28.95 3.56
C ARG A 31 16.36 29.40 3.76
N GLY A 32 15.46 28.96 2.88
CA GLY A 32 14.02 29.22 3.00
C GLY A 32 13.39 28.53 4.21
N LYS A 33 12.23 29.04 4.65
CA LYS A 33 11.43 28.55 5.77
C LYS A 33 10.32 27.62 5.29
N VAL A 34 9.75 26.88 6.24
CA VAL A 34 8.61 25.99 5.97
C VAL A 34 7.40 26.40 6.78
N ILE A 35 6.26 26.56 6.12
CA ILE A 35 4.96 26.73 6.76
C ILE A 35 4.08 25.54 6.40
N PHE A 36 3.64 24.77 7.39
CA PHE A 36 2.71 23.66 7.22
C PHE A 36 1.36 24.04 7.80
N ILE A 37 0.37 24.21 6.92
CA ILE A 37 -1.00 24.58 7.28
C ILE A 37 -1.85 23.32 7.18
N ASP A 38 -2.36 22.87 8.31
CA ASP A 38 -3.35 21.83 8.37
C ASP A 38 -4.77 22.43 8.33
N MET A 39 -5.56 21.92 7.39
CA MET A 39 -6.98 22.18 7.22
C MET A 39 -7.70 20.83 7.29
N ASN A 40 -7.58 20.16 8.44
CA ASN A 40 -8.10 18.80 8.64
C ASN A 40 -9.59 18.67 8.25
N ARG A 41 -10.00 17.45 7.90
CA ARG A 41 -11.36 17.10 7.48
C ARG A 41 -11.82 17.79 6.18
N THR A 42 -10.89 18.22 5.35
CA THR A 42 -11.19 18.95 4.09
C THR A 42 -10.73 18.16 2.87
N SER A 43 -11.61 17.99 1.89
CA SER A 43 -11.28 17.36 0.61
C SER A 43 -10.63 18.34 -0.37
N MET A 44 -9.94 17.84 -1.40
CA MET A 44 -9.37 18.69 -2.46
C MET A 44 -10.43 19.58 -3.13
N SER A 45 -11.65 19.06 -3.36
CA SER A 45 -12.74 19.84 -3.94
C SER A 45 -13.18 21.00 -3.04
N ASN A 46 -13.17 20.82 -1.72
CA ASN A 46 -13.49 21.89 -0.77
C ASN A 46 -12.34 22.91 -0.69
N MET A 47 -11.08 22.47 -0.68
CA MET A 47 -9.91 23.38 -0.74
C MET A 47 -9.97 24.29 -1.96
N LEU A 48 -10.34 23.76 -3.13
CA LEU A 48 -10.47 24.52 -4.38
C LEU A 48 -11.65 25.52 -4.40
N ARG A 49 -12.53 25.53 -3.39
CA ARG A 49 -13.55 26.59 -3.23
C ARG A 49 -12.96 27.87 -2.66
N ILE A 50 -11.85 27.77 -1.93
CA ILE A 50 -11.16 28.91 -1.33
C ILE A 50 -10.47 29.70 -2.45
N LYS A 51 -10.89 30.96 -2.63
CA LYS A 51 -10.55 31.76 -3.81
C LYS A 51 -9.04 31.95 -3.96
N SER A 52 -8.36 32.41 -2.91
CA SER A 52 -6.91 32.63 -2.87
C SER A 52 -6.11 31.37 -3.17
N LEU A 53 -6.48 30.24 -2.57
CA LEU A 53 -5.83 28.97 -2.83
C LEU A 53 -6.00 28.51 -4.27
N ARG A 54 -7.21 28.65 -4.82
CA ARG A 54 -7.48 28.32 -6.22
C ARG A 54 -6.69 29.19 -7.18
N GLU A 55 -6.62 30.50 -6.92
CA GLU A 55 -5.85 31.47 -7.72
C GLU A 55 -4.35 31.19 -7.68
N GLU A 56 -3.80 30.81 -6.52
CA GLU A 56 -2.42 30.33 -6.42
C GLU A 56 -2.20 29.07 -7.27
N LEU A 57 -3.08 28.06 -7.12
CA LEU A 57 -3.00 26.79 -7.85
C LEU A 57 -3.21 26.89 -9.37
N ASP A 58 -3.80 27.98 -9.84
CA ASP A 58 -3.89 28.26 -11.28
C ASP A 58 -2.52 28.59 -11.86
N ASN A 59 -1.65 29.25 -11.08
CA ASN A 59 -0.34 29.75 -11.49
C ASN A 59 0.82 28.83 -11.07
N ARG A 60 0.81 28.32 -9.84
CA ARG A 60 1.89 27.52 -9.26
C ARG A 60 1.38 26.50 -8.25
N GLY A 61 2.19 25.51 -7.94
CA GLY A 61 1.94 24.53 -6.91
C GLY A 61 1.79 23.11 -7.43
N TYR A 62 2.21 22.19 -6.59
CA TYR A 62 2.10 20.76 -6.83
C TYR A 62 1.05 20.18 -5.90
N ILE A 63 0.12 19.42 -6.48
CA ILE A 63 -1.01 18.84 -5.74
C ILE A 63 -0.91 17.31 -5.69
N GLY A 64 -1.37 16.73 -4.59
CA GLY A 64 -1.40 15.29 -4.39
C GLY A 64 -2.45 14.86 -3.37
N LEU A 65 -2.59 13.54 -3.25
CA LEU A 65 -3.49 12.87 -2.32
C LEU A 65 -2.69 11.90 -1.47
N MET A 66 -2.75 12.07 -0.16
CA MET A 66 -2.04 11.29 0.84
C MET A 66 -2.85 10.08 1.28
N ASN A 67 -2.20 8.93 1.31
CA ASN A 67 -2.64 7.84 2.17
C ASN A 67 -2.43 8.21 3.65
N ILE A 68 -3.46 8.01 4.47
CA ILE A 68 -3.54 8.42 5.87
C ILE A 68 -3.28 7.28 6.87
N ARG A 69 -2.74 6.15 6.41
CA ARG A 69 -2.66 4.95 7.24
C ARG A 69 -1.58 5.11 8.31
N GLY A 70 -1.99 5.01 9.56
CA GLY A 70 -1.09 4.77 10.68
C GLY A 70 -0.91 3.28 10.97
N ASP A 71 -0.32 2.98 12.12
CA ASP A 71 -0.20 1.61 12.57
C ASP A 71 -1.52 1.11 13.19
N LYS A 72 -1.85 -0.16 12.96
CA LYS A 72 -3.08 -0.85 13.44
C LYS A 72 -4.41 -0.14 13.18
N GLY A 73 -4.46 0.89 12.32
CA GLY A 73 -5.66 1.68 12.09
C GLY A 73 -5.43 2.94 11.29
N SER A 74 -6.49 3.73 11.13
CA SER A 74 -6.47 5.01 10.43
C SER A 74 -7.44 5.94 11.13
N ASP A 75 -6.88 6.89 11.85
CA ASP A 75 -7.53 7.97 12.58
C ASP A 75 -6.62 9.22 12.54
N ASP A 76 -7.13 10.37 12.96
CA ASP A 76 -6.42 11.66 12.89
C ASP A 76 -5.08 11.59 13.63
N ARG A 77 -5.11 11.20 14.91
CA ARG A 77 -3.93 11.15 15.79
C ARG A 77 -2.82 10.26 15.23
N ARG A 78 -3.15 9.08 14.70
CA ARG A 78 -2.16 8.20 14.07
C ARG A 78 -1.68 8.74 12.73
N SER A 79 -2.52 9.44 11.97
CA SER A 79 -2.10 10.11 10.75
C SER A 79 -1.04 11.18 11.04
N TYR A 80 -1.31 12.09 11.98
CA TYR A 80 -0.35 13.12 12.43
C TYR A 80 0.93 12.53 13.02
N ALA A 81 0.81 11.54 13.92
CA ALA A 81 1.96 10.87 14.49
C ALA A 81 2.83 10.21 13.41
N SER A 82 2.22 9.63 12.37
CA SER A 82 2.95 9.01 11.27
C SER A 82 3.65 10.04 10.37
N MET A 83 3.10 11.26 10.23
CA MET A 83 3.78 12.37 9.56
C MET A 83 5.06 12.77 10.27
N GLY A 84 4.98 12.96 11.60
CA GLY A 84 6.13 13.31 12.43
C GLY A 84 7.16 12.19 12.58
N ALA A 85 6.71 10.93 12.59
CA ALA A 85 7.58 9.77 12.71
C ALA A 85 8.26 9.38 11.38
N GLY A 86 7.72 9.79 10.23
CA GLY A 86 8.20 9.34 8.91
C GLY A 86 7.99 7.84 8.66
N GLY A 87 7.10 7.22 9.42
CA GLY A 87 6.81 5.78 9.45
C GLY A 87 5.45 5.56 10.11
N ARG A 88 4.83 4.39 9.89
CA ARG A 88 3.50 4.10 10.47
C ARG A 88 3.62 4.05 11.98
N ALA A 89 2.95 4.98 12.65
CA ALA A 89 3.00 5.10 14.09
C ALA A 89 1.67 4.71 14.74
N ASN A 90 1.75 4.14 15.94
CA ASN A 90 0.63 4.04 16.86
C ASN A 90 0.78 5.10 17.97
N VAL A 91 -0.34 5.49 18.59
CA VAL A 91 -0.36 6.43 19.71
C VAL A 91 -1.50 6.06 20.65
N ALA A 92 -1.45 6.60 21.87
CA ALA A 92 -2.48 6.45 22.88
C ALA A 92 -3.84 6.98 22.41
N ASN A 93 -4.87 6.73 23.22
CA ASN A 93 -6.19 7.26 22.96
C ASN A 93 -6.21 8.80 23.00
N GLU A 94 -7.20 9.40 22.35
CA GLU A 94 -7.33 10.85 22.19
C GLU A 94 -7.33 11.55 23.55
N GLU A 95 -8.08 11.00 24.51
CA GLU A 95 -8.18 11.48 25.89
C GLU A 95 -6.84 11.48 26.65
N ASP A 96 -5.87 10.68 26.18
CA ASP A 96 -4.54 10.55 26.75
C ASP A 96 -3.50 11.45 26.07
N ILE A 97 -3.87 12.29 25.09
CA ILE A 97 -2.96 13.21 24.42
C ILE A 97 -3.10 14.61 25.05
N ASN A 98 -2.06 15.07 25.76
CA ASN A 98 -2.15 16.27 26.61
C ASN A 98 -1.08 17.32 26.30
N PHE A 99 -1.14 17.90 25.10
CA PHE A 99 -0.28 19.03 24.71
C PHE A 99 -0.82 20.35 25.25
N GLU A 100 0.00 21.08 26.01
CA GLU A 100 -0.30 22.46 26.40
C GLU A 100 0.95 23.30 26.52
N SER A 101 0.78 24.62 26.50
CA SER A 101 1.88 25.56 26.70
C SER A 101 2.50 25.39 28.08
N SER A 102 3.79 25.68 28.17
CA SER A 102 4.56 25.58 29.40
C SER A 102 4.06 26.51 30.49
N SER A 103 4.02 26.00 31.71
CA SER A 103 3.83 26.78 32.94
C SER A 103 4.74 26.22 34.03
N LYS A 104 5.00 26.97 35.10
CA LYS A 104 5.90 26.53 36.17
C LYS A 104 5.53 25.14 36.71
N ASP A 105 4.25 24.94 37.05
CA ASP A 105 3.78 23.68 37.63
C ASP A 105 3.79 22.55 36.59
N ARG A 106 3.39 22.83 35.35
CA ARG A 106 3.40 21.83 34.27
C ARG A 106 4.81 21.40 33.90
N ASN A 107 5.78 22.30 33.94
CA ASN A 107 7.17 21.99 33.66
C ASN A 107 7.72 21.02 34.70
N ILE A 108 7.42 21.23 35.99
CA ILE A 108 7.79 20.31 37.07
C ILE A 108 7.16 18.92 36.85
N VAL A 109 5.86 18.87 36.51
CA VAL A 109 5.17 17.60 36.23
C VAL A 109 5.78 16.88 35.03
N PHE A 110 6.04 17.60 33.94
CA PHE A 110 6.66 17.07 32.73
C PHE A 110 8.06 16.50 33.01
N GLU A 111 8.90 17.27 33.71
CA GLU A 111 10.26 16.87 34.09
C GLU A 111 10.24 15.65 35.01
N SER A 112 9.30 15.60 35.96
CA SER A 112 9.12 14.46 36.86
C SER A 112 8.69 13.19 36.10
N ALA A 113 7.85 13.34 35.07
CA ALA A 113 7.34 12.21 34.30
C ALA A 113 8.33 11.69 33.25
N THR A 114 9.13 12.57 32.64
CA THR A 114 9.97 12.24 31.48
C THR A 114 11.47 12.26 31.77
N GLY A 115 11.91 12.91 32.85
CA GLY A 115 13.32 13.19 33.13
C GLY A 115 13.96 14.18 32.17
N LYS A 116 13.16 14.92 31.38
CA LYS A 116 13.63 15.87 30.36
C LYS A 116 13.10 17.27 30.67
N SER A 117 13.93 18.29 30.45
CA SER A 117 13.52 19.69 30.60
C SER A 117 12.37 20.04 29.65
N ALA A 118 11.40 20.79 30.17
CA ALA A 118 10.28 21.28 29.37
C ALA A 118 10.72 22.32 28.32
N LYS A 119 9.99 22.39 27.20
CA LYS A 119 10.08 23.47 26.18
C LYS A 119 8.78 24.30 26.18
N GLY A 120 8.51 25.11 25.14
CA GLY A 120 7.34 25.99 25.09
C GLY A 120 5.99 25.28 25.07
N ILE A 121 5.87 24.10 24.45
CA ILE A 121 4.67 23.24 24.50
C ILE A 121 5.12 21.82 24.83
N ASN A 122 4.41 21.13 25.74
CA ASN A 122 4.79 19.80 26.19
C ASN A 122 3.56 18.88 26.30
N ASN A 123 3.75 17.61 25.91
CA ASN A 123 2.79 16.54 26.16
C ASN A 123 3.08 15.85 27.49
N LEU A 124 2.27 16.10 28.51
CA LEU A 124 2.47 15.55 29.86
C LEU A 124 2.35 14.02 29.90
N THR A 125 1.63 13.43 28.96
CA THR A 125 1.31 12.00 28.90
C THR A 125 2.05 11.29 27.77
N ILE A 126 3.09 11.91 27.19
CA ILE A 126 3.84 11.39 26.05
C ILE A 126 4.30 9.93 26.23
N ASN A 127 4.74 9.56 27.43
CA ASN A 127 5.20 8.20 27.72
C ASN A 127 4.12 7.13 27.45
N LYS A 128 2.83 7.47 27.56
CA LYS A 128 1.75 6.54 27.17
C LYS A 128 1.81 6.23 25.68
N SER A 129 1.88 7.26 24.84
CA SER A 129 1.97 7.10 23.39
C SER A 129 3.27 6.41 22.95
N ILE A 130 4.40 6.73 23.58
CA ILE A 130 5.68 6.06 23.33
C ILE A 130 5.56 4.56 23.67
N ASN A 131 5.07 4.23 24.86
CA ASN A 131 4.90 2.84 25.27
C ASN A 131 3.89 2.08 24.40
N GLU A 132 2.80 2.72 24.00
CA GLU A 132 1.82 2.11 23.10
C GLU A 132 2.41 1.83 21.71
N ASN A 133 3.20 2.76 21.18
CA ASN A 133 3.90 2.56 19.92
C ASN A 133 4.95 1.46 19.99
N LEU A 134 5.70 1.38 21.10
CA LEU A 134 6.72 0.33 21.30
C LEU A 134 6.09 -1.05 21.52
N ASN A 135 5.07 -1.15 22.38
CA ASN A 135 4.49 -2.43 22.79
C ASN A 135 3.51 -2.99 21.76
N PHE A 136 2.82 -2.13 21.02
CA PHE A 136 1.77 -2.53 20.09
C PHE A 136 2.06 -2.14 18.65
N GLY A 137 3.14 -1.40 18.35
CA GLY A 137 3.52 -1.10 16.98
C GLY A 137 4.12 -2.30 16.25
N GLU A 138 3.94 -2.34 14.94
CA GLU A 138 4.41 -3.39 14.01
C GLU A 138 5.52 -2.91 13.07
N TYR A 139 5.77 -1.60 13.01
CA TYR A 139 6.67 -0.99 12.02
C TYR A 139 7.94 -0.38 12.60
N GLY A 140 8.13 -0.43 13.93
CA GLY A 140 9.33 0.09 14.58
C GLY A 140 9.54 1.60 14.45
N SER A 141 8.51 2.36 14.05
CA SER A 141 8.58 3.81 13.85
C SER A 141 8.89 4.54 15.16
N VAL A 142 9.63 5.64 15.11
CA VAL A 142 9.98 6.46 16.29
C VAL A 142 9.16 7.74 16.30
N LEU A 143 8.31 7.92 17.32
CA LEU A 143 7.49 9.12 17.50
C LEU A 143 8.37 10.36 17.68
N GLY A 144 8.01 11.47 17.04
CA GLY A 144 8.74 12.74 17.17
C GLY A 144 10.07 12.84 16.42
N SER A 145 10.34 11.90 15.49
CA SER A 145 11.57 11.88 14.68
C SER A 145 11.82 13.19 13.92
N LEU A 146 10.77 13.79 13.35
CA LEU A 146 10.85 15.09 12.65
C LEU A 146 11.33 16.20 13.60
N GLY A 147 10.62 16.42 14.70
CA GLY A 147 10.96 17.49 15.65
C GLY A 147 12.33 17.30 16.30
N GLN A 148 12.72 16.04 16.57
CA GLN A 148 14.05 15.72 17.08
C GLN A 148 15.14 16.05 16.04
N SER A 149 14.93 15.65 14.77
CA SER A 149 15.88 15.94 13.68
C SER A 149 16.06 17.43 13.44
N LEU A 150 14.97 18.22 13.49
CA LEU A 150 15.03 19.68 13.42
C LEU A 150 15.86 20.23 14.59
N SER A 151 15.56 19.80 15.82
CA SER A 151 16.24 20.28 17.03
C SER A 151 17.74 19.96 17.04
N GLU A 152 18.15 18.77 16.58
CA GLU A 152 19.56 18.35 16.51
C GLU A 152 20.36 19.14 15.47
N ASN A 153 19.68 19.64 14.43
CA ASN A 153 20.29 20.48 13.40
C ASN A 153 20.13 21.99 13.70
N GLY A 154 19.78 22.35 14.94
CA GLY A 154 19.66 23.74 15.38
C GLY A 154 18.45 24.49 14.83
N LEU A 155 17.50 23.81 14.19
CA LEU A 155 16.28 24.40 13.64
C LEU A 155 15.17 24.45 14.69
N LYS A 156 14.41 25.54 14.67
CA LYS A 156 13.30 25.79 15.59
C LYS A 156 11.97 25.56 14.90
N ALA A 157 11.11 24.77 15.54
CA ALA A 157 9.74 24.55 15.15
C ALA A 157 8.76 25.27 16.09
N SER A 158 7.64 25.73 15.55
CA SER A 158 6.52 26.27 16.32
C SER A 158 5.18 25.70 15.88
N VAL A 159 4.23 25.54 16.80
CA VAL A 159 2.84 25.12 16.49
C VAL A 159 1.85 26.19 16.93
N LEU A 160 0.90 26.54 16.06
CA LEU A 160 -0.18 27.50 16.32
C LEU A 160 -1.55 26.87 16.03
N GLY A 161 -2.53 27.22 16.85
CA GLY A 161 -3.91 26.76 16.67
C GLY A 161 -4.21 25.40 17.29
N ASN A 162 -5.47 24.98 17.19
CA ASN A 162 -5.97 23.70 17.69
C ASN A 162 -7.36 23.40 17.10
N SER A 163 -7.82 22.17 17.35
CA SER A 163 -9.17 21.69 17.04
C SER A 163 -10.03 21.49 18.29
N ASP A 164 -9.74 22.19 19.39
CA ASP A 164 -10.47 22.10 20.67
C ASP A 164 -11.97 22.37 20.48
N ILE A 165 -12.83 21.65 21.21
CA ILE A 165 -14.30 21.82 21.20
C ILE A 165 -14.84 22.09 22.60
N ILE A 166 -16.06 22.63 22.69
CA ILE A 166 -16.80 22.76 23.95
C ILE A 166 -17.96 21.76 23.93
N GLU A 167 -17.91 20.77 24.80
CA GLU A 167 -18.98 19.79 24.95
C GLU A 167 -19.45 19.77 26.40
N ASN A 168 -20.77 19.84 26.63
CA ASN A 168 -21.37 19.91 27.98
C ASN A 168 -20.76 21.01 28.87
N GLY A 169 -20.36 22.13 28.26
CA GLY A 169 -19.72 23.25 28.95
C GLY A 169 -18.25 23.02 29.34
N GLN A 170 -17.65 21.89 28.96
CA GLN A 170 -16.25 21.57 29.20
C GLN A 170 -15.43 21.70 27.91
N LEU A 171 -14.21 22.21 28.05
CA LEU A 171 -13.25 22.26 26.95
C LEU A 171 -12.63 20.87 26.76
N ILE A 172 -12.91 20.25 25.63
CA ILE A 172 -12.23 19.03 25.18
C ILE A 172 -11.10 19.46 24.24
N LYS A 173 -9.87 19.14 24.62
CA LYS A 173 -8.68 19.54 23.87
C LYS A 173 -8.40 18.54 22.74
N ASN A 174 -8.21 19.04 21.53
CA ASN A 174 -7.66 18.27 20.40
C ASN A 174 -6.57 19.12 19.75
N ARG A 175 -5.33 18.67 19.96
CA ARG A 175 -4.11 19.39 19.55
C ARG A 175 -3.17 18.46 18.78
N ASN A 176 -3.76 17.56 18.01
CA ASN A 176 -3.05 16.46 17.38
C ASN A 176 -2.01 16.89 16.35
N LEU A 177 -2.10 18.11 15.78
CA LEU A 177 -1.02 18.64 14.94
C LEU A 177 0.34 18.63 15.67
N CYS A 178 0.34 18.78 17.00
CA CYS A 178 1.55 18.69 17.82
C CYS A 178 2.27 17.35 17.71
N LEU A 179 1.57 16.23 17.43
CA LEU A 179 2.20 14.93 17.20
C LEU A 179 3.12 14.90 15.99
N THR A 180 2.87 15.78 15.01
CA THR A 180 3.73 15.93 13.82
C THR A 180 5.01 16.68 14.17
N ALA A 181 4.90 17.73 14.99
CA ALA A 181 5.96 18.71 15.23
C ALA A 181 6.83 18.41 16.46
N MET A 182 6.36 17.59 17.40
CA MET A 182 7.07 17.29 18.65
C MET A 182 8.41 16.59 18.41
N ASP A 183 9.34 16.76 19.35
CA ASP A 183 10.51 15.89 19.48
C ASP A 183 10.15 14.54 20.12
N GLU A 184 11.13 13.62 20.20
CA GLU A 184 10.94 12.26 20.76
C GLU A 184 10.48 12.24 22.22
N TYR A 185 10.53 13.38 22.91
CA TYR A 185 10.09 13.53 24.29
C TYR A 185 8.75 14.27 24.40
N GLY A 186 8.06 14.52 23.29
CA GLY A 186 6.75 15.18 23.29
C GLY A 186 6.82 16.69 23.49
N ARG A 187 7.92 17.33 23.13
CA ARG A 187 8.15 18.76 23.35
C ARG A 187 8.25 19.52 22.04
N ILE A 188 7.75 20.75 22.01
CA ILE A 188 7.87 21.68 20.90
C ILE A 188 8.50 22.98 21.42
N PRO A 189 9.51 23.55 20.72
CA PRO A 189 10.23 24.75 21.18
C PRO A 189 9.32 25.93 21.51
N ASN A 190 8.43 26.31 20.59
CA ASN A 190 7.63 27.53 20.66
C ASN A 190 6.19 27.29 20.14
N GLY A 191 5.29 28.23 20.38
CA GLY A 191 3.94 28.21 19.80
C GLY A 191 2.85 28.68 20.75
N ASN A 192 1.61 28.58 20.29
CA ASN A 192 0.39 28.91 21.04
C ASN A 192 -0.75 28.00 20.60
N VAL A 193 -1.04 27.02 21.45
CA VAL A 193 -2.13 26.04 21.25
C VAL A 193 -3.30 26.27 22.21
N ASP A 194 -3.18 27.23 23.14
CA ASP A 194 -4.14 27.43 24.23
C ASP A 194 -5.12 28.57 23.96
N THR A 195 -4.66 29.66 23.34
CA THR A 195 -5.40 30.94 23.35
C THR A 195 -5.76 31.47 21.96
N ILE A 196 -5.67 30.64 20.92
CA ILE A 196 -5.99 31.03 19.53
C ILE A 196 -7.50 31.08 19.25
N ASN A 197 -8.33 30.41 20.04
CA ASN A 197 -9.77 30.41 19.82
C ASN A 197 -10.47 31.59 20.53
N LYS A 198 -11.63 31.97 19.99
CA LYS A 198 -12.57 32.90 20.61
C LYS A 198 -13.93 32.26 20.81
N LYS A 199 -14.69 32.79 21.77
CA LYS A 199 -16.10 32.43 21.97
C LYS A 199 -16.92 32.98 20.82
N ASP A 200 -17.66 32.11 20.14
CA ASP A 200 -18.50 32.45 19.01
C ASP A 200 -19.72 31.52 18.96
N LEU A 201 -20.83 31.99 19.54
CA LEU A 201 -22.06 31.20 19.66
C LEU A 201 -22.77 30.92 18.32
N SER A 202 -22.32 31.56 17.23
CA SER A 202 -22.84 31.31 15.88
C SER A 202 -22.14 30.13 15.18
N MET A 203 -21.04 29.65 15.75
CA MET A 203 -20.19 28.61 15.18
C MET A 203 -20.36 27.26 15.91
N PRO A 204 -20.01 26.14 15.28
CA PRO A 204 -20.01 24.81 15.90
C PRO A 204 -19.37 24.81 17.29
N TYR A 205 -20.04 24.18 18.26
CA TYR A 205 -19.62 24.14 19.67
C TYR A 205 -19.47 25.51 20.37
N GLY A 206 -19.97 26.60 19.78
CA GLY A 206 -19.92 27.93 20.38
C GLY A 206 -18.51 28.54 20.45
N ILE A 207 -17.58 28.03 19.62
CA ILE A 207 -16.17 28.40 19.58
C ILE A 207 -15.69 28.47 18.13
N SER A 208 -14.82 29.42 17.82
CA SER A 208 -14.18 29.53 16.51
C SER A 208 -12.73 29.96 16.64
N THR A 209 -11.96 29.69 15.59
CA THR A 209 -10.58 30.17 15.48
C THR A 209 -10.57 31.70 15.39
N ASP A 210 -9.75 32.37 16.20
CA ASP A 210 -9.58 33.82 16.06
C ASP A 210 -8.55 34.13 14.96
N TYR A 211 -9.02 34.16 13.71
CA TYR A 211 -8.14 34.31 12.54
C TYR A 211 -7.31 35.60 12.56
N ASP A 212 -7.82 36.71 13.11
CA ASP A 212 -7.05 37.95 13.23
C ASP A 212 -5.83 37.76 14.14
N LYS A 213 -6.05 37.12 15.30
CA LYS A 213 -4.97 36.76 16.23
C LYS A 213 -4.03 35.73 15.60
N LEU A 214 -4.57 34.72 14.92
CA LEU A 214 -3.77 33.70 14.25
C LEU A 214 -2.86 34.30 13.18
N ILE A 215 -3.32 35.25 12.36
CA ILE A 215 -2.48 35.94 11.37
C ILE A 215 -1.29 36.65 12.04
N VAL A 216 -1.55 37.38 13.12
CA VAL A 216 -0.50 38.10 13.86
C VAL A 216 0.52 37.13 14.44
N GLU A 217 0.06 36.08 15.10
CA GLU A 217 0.94 35.09 15.70
C GLU A 217 1.69 34.25 14.67
N THR A 218 1.09 33.94 13.52
CA THR A 218 1.82 33.26 12.42
C THR A 218 2.93 34.16 11.88
N LYS A 219 2.72 35.47 11.73
CA LYS A 219 3.77 36.41 11.30
C LYS A 219 4.92 36.47 12.31
N GLU A 220 4.62 36.48 13.61
CA GLU A 220 5.65 36.46 14.66
C GLU A 220 6.38 35.11 14.75
N ALA A 221 5.66 33.99 14.62
CA ALA A 221 6.24 32.66 14.59
C ALA A 221 7.14 32.49 13.35
N TYR A 222 6.70 32.96 12.19
CA TYR A 222 7.47 32.95 10.95
C TYR A 222 8.80 33.69 11.09
N LYS A 223 8.85 34.85 11.75
CA LYS A 223 10.11 35.58 11.97
C LYS A 223 11.10 34.79 12.83
N ASN A 224 10.62 34.11 13.86
CA ASN A 224 11.44 33.55 14.94
C ASN A 224 11.75 32.04 14.82
N ASN A 225 11.18 31.35 13.84
CA ASN A 225 11.30 29.90 13.66
C ASN A 225 11.59 29.55 12.19
N ASP A 226 12.12 28.34 11.98
CA ASP A 226 12.43 27.81 10.65
C ASP A 226 11.25 27.01 10.08
N VAL A 227 10.48 26.37 10.96
CA VAL A 227 9.28 25.60 10.62
C VAL A 227 8.08 26.05 11.45
N VAL A 228 7.01 26.45 10.80
CA VAL A 228 5.76 26.88 11.45
C VAL A 228 4.62 25.95 11.05
N PHE A 229 4.07 25.21 12.02
CA PHE A 229 2.89 24.39 11.86
C PHE A 229 1.66 25.17 12.34
N VAL A 230 0.60 25.19 11.55
CA VAL A 230 -0.63 25.92 11.86
C VAL A 230 -1.86 25.03 11.66
N GLU A 231 -2.72 24.93 12.67
CA GLU A 231 -3.97 24.19 12.60
C GLU A 231 -5.17 25.12 12.42
N LEU A 232 -5.94 24.93 11.34
CA LEU A 232 -7.19 25.63 11.07
C LEU A 232 -8.39 24.81 11.56
N GLY A 233 -8.65 24.84 12.86
CA GLY A 233 -9.56 23.89 13.52
C GLY A 233 -11.05 23.98 13.15
N ASP A 234 -11.51 25.04 12.50
CA ASP A 234 -12.96 25.22 12.24
C ASP A 234 -13.53 24.19 11.26
N THR A 235 -12.73 23.68 10.32
CA THR A 235 -13.16 22.61 9.40
C THR A 235 -13.39 21.30 10.14
N TYR A 236 -12.54 20.97 11.11
CA TYR A 236 -12.72 19.82 12.00
C TYR A 236 -13.98 19.98 12.88
N ARG A 237 -14.16 21.15 13.50
CA ARG A 237 -15.35 21.45 14.31
C ARG A 237 -16.65 21.33 13.51
N LEU A 238 -16.66 21.81 12.27
CA LEU A 238 -17.81 21.69 11.38
C LEU A 238 -18.10 20.23 10.99
N ASP A 239 -17.08 19.42 10.70
CA ASP A 239 -17.24 18.00 10.35
C ASP A 239 -17.90 17.21 11.49
N LEU A 240 -17.39 17.38 12.72
CA LEU A 240 -17.96 16.73 13.91
C LEU A 240 -19.38 17.21 14.23
N TYR A 241 -19.65 18.50 14.04
CA TYR A 241 -20.95 19.09 14.36
C TYR A 241 -22.01 18.87 13.26
N LYS A 242 -21.62 18.34 12.09
CA LYS A 242 -22.49 18.11 10.93
C LYS A 242 -23.80 17.38 11.28
N PRO A 243 -23.85 16.34 12.16
CA PRO A 243 -25.10 15.67 12.50
C PRO A 243 -26.17 16.57 13.13
N ASN A 244 -25.77 17.72 13.67
CA ASN A 244 -26.69 18.70 14.30
C ASN A 244 -27.17 19.78 13.31
N LEU A 245 -26.71 19.75 12.06
CA LEU A 245 -27.00 20.78 11.06
C LEU A 245 -27.86 20.22 9.93
N ASN A 246 -28.79 21.03 9.42
CA ASN A 246 -29.41 20.78 8.12
C ASN A 246 -28.48 21.25 6.98
N GLU A 247 -28.72 20.77 5.76
CA GLU A 247 -27.87 21.05 4.60
C GLU A 247 -27.69 22.56 4.31
N LYS A 248 -28.75 23.37 4.45
CA LYS A 248 -28.65 24.83 4.20
C LYS A 248 -27.77 25.51 5.23
N THR A 249 -27.94 25.17 6.51
CA THR A 249 -27.12 25.72 7.59
C THR A 249 -25.68 25.23 7.49
N TYR A 250 -25.46 23.95 7.16
CA TYR A 250 -24.14 23.39 6.93
C TYR A 250 -23.37 24.15 5.85
N GLU A 251 -23.97 24.34 4.67
CA GLU A 251 -23.32 25.10 3.59
C GLU A 251 -23.09 26.58 3.97
N SER A 252 -24.04 27.22 4.67
CA SER A 252 -23.85 28.60 5.14
C SER A 252 -22.69 28.75 6.14
N VAL A 253 -22.53 27.82 7.08
CA VAL A 253 -21.42 27.83 8.05
C VAL A 253 -20.11 27.50 7.33
N LYS A 254 -20.13 26.54 6.41
CA LYS A 254 -18.98 26.16 5.58
C LYS A 254 -18.48 27.35 4.75
N ASP A 255 -19.37 28.10 4.10
CA ASP A 255 -19.03 29.31 3.35
C ASP A 255 -18.39 30.39 4.24
N ASN A 256 -18.82 30.50 5.51
CA ASN A 256 -18.22 31.44 6.46
C ASN A 256 -16.79 31.01 6.83
N ILE A 257 -16.58 29.72 7.11
CA ILE A 257 -15.25 29.16 7.38
C ILE A 257 -14.33 29.35 6.18
N GLU A 258 -14.80 29.04 4.97
CA GLU A 258 -14.03 29.20 3.73
C GLU A 258 -13.60 30.67 3.51
N LYS A 259 -14.44 31.65 3.86
CA LYS A 259 -14.09 33.07 3.81
C LYS A 259 -13.01 33.46 4.81
N ASN A 260 -13.10 32.97 6.05
CA ASN A 260 -12.09 33.26 7.07
C ASN A 260 -10.72 32.66 6.70
N ILE A 261 -10.73 31.43 6.18
CA ILE A 261 -9.53 30.76 5.67
C ILE A 261 -8.97 31.52 4.46
N ASP A 262 -9.82 32.01 3.55
CA ASP A 262 -9.37 32.81 2.41
C ASP A 262 -8.59 34.06 2.84
N VAL A 263 -9.07 34.78 3.86
CA VAL A 263 -8.38 35.95 4.44
C VAL A 263 -7.04 35.56 5.06
N TYR A 264 -7.00 34.44 5.78
CA TYR A 264 -5.78 33.90 6.36
C TYR A 264 -4.74 33.56 5.29
N LEU A 265 -5.12 32.75 4.30
CA LEU A 265 -4.21 32.30 3.23
C LEU A 265 -3.67 33.47 2.40
N LYS A 266 -4.47 34.49 2.10
CA LYS A 266 -3.99 35.72 1.45
C LYS A 266 -2.85 36.38 2.22
N ASN A 267 -2.99 36.47 3.55
CA ASN A 267 -1.94 37.03 4.39
C ASN A 267 -0.66 36.17 4.38
N ILE A 268 -0.81 34.84 4.40
CA ILE A 268 0.34 33.92 4.29
C ILE A 268 1.03 34.07 2.95
N PHE A 269 0.30 34.03 1.83
CA PHE A 269 0.91 34.15 0.51
C PHE A 269 1.61 35.49 0.29
N SER A 270 1.13 36.57 0.93
CA SER A 270 1.77 37.88 0.89
C SER A 270 3.04 38.01 1.75
N MET A 271 3.26 37.11 2.72
CA MET A 271 4.36 37.24 3.69
C MET A 271 5.53 36.29 3.41
N VAL A 272 5.31 35.21 2.64
CA VAL A 272 6.34 34.21 2.34
C VAL A 272 7.30 34.71 1.27
N GLU A 273 8.57 34.37 1.41
CA GLU A 273 9.63 34.70 0.46
C GLU A 273 9.74 33.63 -0.64
N GLU A 274 10.50 33.92 -1.70
CA GLU A 274 10.63 33.05 -2.89
C GLU A 274 11.19 31.66 -2.56
N ASN A 275 12.13 31.58 -1.61
CA ASN A 275 12.76 30.33 -1.17
C ASN A 275 11.91 29.56 -0.15
N ASP A 276 10.82 30.14 0.36
CA ASP A 276 9.98 29.50 1.36
C ASP A 276 9.08 28.43 0.72
N THR A 277 8.73 27.44 1.54
CA THR A 277 7.77 26.41 1.14
C THR A 277 6.53 26.45 2.02
N VAL A 278 5.36 26.52 1.38
CA VAL A 278 4.07 26.39 2.06
C VAL A 278 3.45 25.05 1.70
N TYR A 279 3.16 24.26 2.73
CA TYR A 279 2.33 23.06 2.62
C TYR A 279 0.93 23.39 3.11
N ILE A 280 -0.09 22.97 2.35
CA ILE A 280 -1.49 23.00 2.79
C ILE A 280 -2.02 21.58 2.67
N ALA A 281 -2.38 20.98 3.79
CA ALA A 281 -2.80 19.58 3.85
C ALA A 281 -4.07 19.41 4.66
N SER A 282 -4.75 18.28 4.46
CA SER A 282 -5.72 17.76 5.42
C SER A 282 -5.14 16.48 5.98
N ALA A 283 -4.85 16.41 7.27
CA ALA A 283 -4.24 15.21 7.84
C ALA A 283 -5.15 13.97 7.78
N PHE A 284 -6.46 14.18 7.81
CA PHE A 284 -7.49 13.15 7.74
C PHE A 284 -8.69 13.63 6.89
N PRO A 285 -9.39 12.76 6.14
CA PRO A 285 -10.58 13.13 5.39
C PRO A 285 -11.78 13.40 6.31
N SER A 286 -12.83 14.04 5.81
CA SER A 286 -14.10 14.17 6.55
C SER A 286 -14.70 12.82 6.94
N ASP A 287 -15.49 12.77 7.99
CA ASP A 287 -16.18 11.54 8.44
C ASP A 287 -17.06 10.94 7.33
N LEU A 288 -17.72 11.82 6.56
CA LEU A 288 -18.54 11.43 5.43
C LEU A 288 -17.70 10.79 4.31
N ASP A 289 -16.55 11.38 4.00
CA ASP A 289 -15.64 10.85 2.99
C ASP A 289 -15.02 9.53 3.44
N TYR A 290 -14.64 9.42 4.72
CA TYR A 290 -14.08 8.20 5.29
C TYR A 290 -15.06 7.02 5.18
N LYS A 291 -16.34 7.25 5.53
CA LYS A 291 -17.43 6.26 5.41
C LYS A 291 -17.68 5.85 3.96
N ASN A 292 -17.57 6.80 3.02
CA ASN A 292 -17.77 6.56 1.58
C ASN A 292 -16.51 6.10 0.83
N LYS A 293 -15.49 5.59 1.53
CA LYS A 293 -14.21 5.12 0.97
C LYS A 293 -13.40 6.19 0.22
N ARG A 294 -13.72 7.47 0.41
CA ARG A 294 -12.97 8.63 -0.09
C ARG A 294 -11.87 9.01 0.91
N ARG A 295 -10.94 8.09 1.17
CA ARG A 295 -10.02 8.20 2.32
C ARG A 295 -8.63 8.76 2.02
N LEU A 296 -8.38 9.20 0.79
CA LEU A 296 -7.13 9.88 0.47
C LEU A 296 -7.32 11.38 0.74
N SER A 297 -6.40 11.97 1.50
CA SER A 297 -6.50 13.37 1.90
C SER A 297 -5.65 14.28 1.05
N PRO A 298 -6.07 15.51 0.74
CA PRO A 298 -5.27 16.44 -0.05
C PRO A 298 -3.97 16.88 0.65
N ILE A 299 -2.94 17.09 -0.16
CA ILE A 299 -1.76 17.87 0.18
C ILE A 299 -1.33 18.71 -1.02
N ILE A 300 -0.91 19.93 -0.74
CA ILE A 300 -0.47 20.94 -1.69
C ILE A 300 0.90 21.43 -1.25
N LYS A 301 1.85 21.50 -2.18
CA LYS A 301 3.16 22.12 -2.00
C LYS A 301 3.24 23.37 -2.88
N LEU A 302 3.50 24.52 -2.27
CA LEU A 302 3.77 25.79 -2.95
C LEU A 302 5.23 26.17 -2.68
N ASN A 303 6.06 26.17 -3.72
CA ASN A 303 7.46 26.61 -3.68
C ASN A 303 7.84 27.05 -5.11
N GLY A 304 8.40 28.25 -5.25
CA GLY A 304 8.77 28.81 -6.56
C GLY A 304 7.59 28.95 -7.52
N GLU A 305 7.87 28.84 -8.83
CA GLU A 305 6.91 29.09 -9.92
C GLU A 305 6.35 27.82 -10.60
N GLY A 306 6.79 26.63 -10.19
CA GLY A 306 6.39 25.37 -10.84
C GLY A 306 4.96 24.94 -10.54
N LYS A 307 4.28 24.30 -11.50
CA LYS A 307 2.93 23.74 -11.35
C LYS A 307 2.89 22.28 -11.78
N GLY A 308 2.21 21.45 -10.99
CA GLY A 308 2.10 20.03 -11.34
C GLY A 308 1.49 19.12 -10.28
N ILE A 309 2.00 17.90 -10.26
CA ILE A 309 1.54 16.79 -9.42
C ILE A 309 2.66 16.33 -8.49
N LEU A 310 2.31 16.02 -7.24
CA LEU A 310 3.20 15.37 -6.29
C LEU A 310 3.27 13.87 -6.55
N SER A 311 4.48 13.32 -6.57
CA SER A 311 4.71 11.87 -6.48
C SER A 311 5.75 11.57 -5.41
N SER A 312 5.90 10.30 -5.07
CA SER A 312 6.88 9.82 -4.09
C SER A 312 7.29 8.40 -4.46
N SER A 313 8.57 8.08 -4.27
CA SER A 313 9.08 6.71 -4.45
C SER A 313 8.47 5.70 -3.46
N THR A 314 7.81 6.18 -2.39
CA THR A 314 7.00 5.34 -1.47
C THR A 314 5.82 4.70 -2.19
N THR A 315 5.12 5.45 -3.04
CA THR A 315 3.92 4.97 -3.74
C THR A 315 4.20 4.59 -5.19
N ARG A 316 5.18 5.24 -5.84
CA ARG A 316 5.48 5.15 -7.28
C ARG A 316 4.25 5.42 -8.14
N ARG A 317 3.41 6.36 -7.69
CA ARG A 317 2.17 6.77 -8.35
C ARG A 317 2.14 8.29 -8.42
N GLU A 318 1.88 8.81 -9.61
CA GLU A 318 1.62 10.23 -9.78
C GLU A 318 0.34 10.60 -9.04
N GLY A 319 0.38 11.69 -8.26
CA GLY A 319 -0.77 12.21 -7.53
C GLY A 319 -1.05 11.52 -6.21
N ILE A 320 -0.38 10.41 -5.90
CA ILE A 320 -0.56 9.69 -4.64
C ILE A 320 0.74 9.70 -3.85
N VAL A 321 0.71 10.22 -2.63
CA VAL A 321 1.82 10.17 -1.67
C VAL A 321 1.32 9.53 -0.36
N THR A 322 2.16 9.46 0.66
CA THR A 322 1.77 8.97 1.99
C THR A 322 1.98 10.04 3.05
N ASN A 323 1.24 9.94 4.16
CA ASN A 323 1.52 10.73 5.35
C ASN A 323 2.96 10.53 5.87
N LEU A 324 3.57 9.36 5.63
CA LEU A 324 4.97 9.06 5.99
C LEU A 324 5.98 9.97 5.29
N ASP A 325 5.63 10.45 4.10
CA ASP A 325 6.50 11.27 3.27
C ASP A 325 6.61 12.71 3.78
N VAL A 326 5.60 13.20 4.54
CA VAL A 326 5.49 14.60 4.98
C VAL A 326 6.71 15.04 5.80
N GLY A 327 7.05 14.29 6.85
CA GLY A 327 8.20 14.68 7.69
C GLY A 327 9.53 14.57 6.94
N VAL A 328 9.68 13.59 6.04
CA VAL A 328 10.90 13.45 5.24
C VAL A 328 11.04 14.61 4.26
N GLU A 329 9.95 15.02 3.64
CA GLU A 329 9.92 16.19 2.76
C GLU A 329 10.27 17.49 3.50
N ILE A 330 9.71 17.70 4.70
CA ILE A 330 10.05 18.89 5.50
C ILE A 330 11.54 18.93 5.83
N LEU A 331 12.16 17.78 6.14
CA LEU A 331 13.61 17.70 6.35
C LEU A 331 14.42 17.90 5.06
N ASP A 332 13.94 17.43 3.91
CA ASP A 332 14.61 17.59 2.61
C ASP A 332 14.69 19.05 2.17
N ASN A 333 13.70 19.89 2.52
CA ASN A 333 13.76 21.35 2.34
C ASN A 333 14.97 21.99 3.06
N PHE A 334 15.49 21.31 4.07
CA PHE A 334 16.69 21.70 4.82
C PHE A 334 17.89 20.80 4.47
N ASN A 335 17.85 19.95 3.45
CA ASN A 335 18.93 19.00 3.15
C ASN A 335 19.28 18.05 4.33
N ILE A 336 18.34 17.81 5.25
CA ILE A 336 18.50 16.92 6.41
C ILE A 336 17.99 15.53 6.03
N LYS A 337 18.75 14.49 6.40
CA LYS A 337 18.35 13.08 6.21
C LYS A 337 18.22 12.39 7.56
N ASN A 338 17.14 11.64 7.76
CA ASN A 338 16.95 10.77 8.91
C ASN A 338 16.81 9.32 8.44
N GLN A 339 17.68 8.42 8.94
CA GLN A 339 17.70 7.01 8.53
C GLN A 339 16.57 6.17 9.14
N ASN A 340 15.97 6.65 10.24
CA ASN A 340 14.86 5.99 10.93
C ASN A 340 13.51 6.25 10.24
N MET A 341 13.44 7.28 9.39
CA MET A 341 12.24 7.59 8.61
C MET A 341 12.23 6.78 7.30
N VAL A 342 11.14 6.06 7.06
CA VAL A 342 10.95 5.21 5.87
C VAL A 342 10.26 5.92 4.71
N GLY A 343 9.60 7.05 5.00
CA GLY A 343 9.03 7.95 3.99
C GLY A 343 10.07 8.48 3.00
N ARG A 344 9.59 9.16 1.96
CA ARG A 344 10.43 9.66 0.87
C ARG A 344 10.04 11.10 0.55
N LYS A 345 11.03 11.87 0.10
CA LYS A 345 10.79 13.20 -0.43
C LYS A 345 9.85 13.17 -1.64
N TYR A 346 9.21 14.30 -1.89
CA TYR A 346 8.35 14.49 -3.04
C TYR A 346 9.15 14.68 -4.32
N GLU A 347 8.65 14.04 -5.37
CA GLU A 347 9.05 14.27 -6.75
C GLU A 347 8.01 15.19 -7.39
N LEU A 348 8.50 16.24 -8.05
CA LEU A 348 7.69 17.28 -8.66
C LEU A 348 7.51 16.96 -10.15
N ILE A 349 6.29 16.59 -10.55
CA ILE A 349 5.96 16.25 -11.94
C ILE A 349 5.20 17.41 -12.55
N ASN A 350 5.85 18.15 -13.46
CA ASN A 350 5.26 19.32 -14.11
C ASN A 350 4.05 18.92 -14.96
N ARG A 351 2.93 19.60 -14.74
CA ARG A 351 1.67 19.28 -15.40
C ARG A 351 0.67 20.44 -15.33
N ASP A 352 0.19 20.89 -16.48
CA ASP A 352 -0.75 22.02 -16.56
C ASP A 352 -2.18 21.63 -16.16
N ASP A 353 -2.61 20.42 -16.55
CA ASP A 353 -3.91 19.80 -16.24
C ASP A 353 -3.95 19.13 -14.86
N ASN A 354 -3.07 19.54 -13.92
CA ASN A 354 -2.88 18.88 -12.63
C ASN A 354 -4.20 18.61 -11.87
N LYS A 355 -5.09 19.60 -11.77
CA LYS A 355 -6.38 19.47 -11.07
C LYS A 355 -7.30 18.43 -11.70
N GLU A 356 -7.43 18.44 -13.02
CA GLU A 356 -8.30 17.50 -13.74
C GLU A 356 -7.74 16.07 -13.61
N PHE A 357 -6.44 15.91 -13.85
CA PHE A 357 -5.75 14.63 -13.71
C PHE A 357 -5.90 14.03 -12.30
N LEU A 358 -5.65 14.82 -11.25
CA LEU A 358 -5.73 14.34 -9.86
C LEU A 358 -7.15 13.89 -9.51
N MET A 359 -8.17 14.66 -9.92
CA MET A 359 -9.57 14.35 -9.63
C MET A 359 -10.04 13.12 -10.41
N ASP A 360 -9.59 12.96 -11.66
CA ASP A 360 -9.87 11.78 -12.48
C ASP A 360 -9.26 10.50 -11.89
N GLU A 361 -7.98 10.54 -11.53
CA GLU A 361 -7.32 9.41 -10.88
C GLU A 361 -7.95 9.09 -9.52
N TYR A 362 -8.34 10.12 -8.76
CA TYR A 362 -9.02 9.93 -7.48
C TYR A 362 -10.37 9.23 -7.65
N GLN A 363 -11.18 9.67 -8.61
CA GLN A 363 -12.48 9.05 -8.90
C GLN A 363 -12.34 7.58 -9.29
N LYS A 364 -11.33 7.26 -10.11
CA LYS A 364 -11.01 5.88 -10.52
C LYS A 364 -10.62 5.02 -9.32
N ILE A 365 -9.72 5.50 -8.48
CA ILE A 365 -9.24 4.81 -7.27
C ILE A 365 -10.40 4.52 -6.32
N VAL A 366 -11.24 5.52 -6.03
CA VAL A 366 -12.41 5.38 -5.14
C VAL A 366 -13.42 4.40 -5.74
N SER A 367 -13.68 4.48 -7.05
CA SER A 367 -14.61 3.58 -7.73
C SER A 367 -14.16 2.12 -7.65
N ILE A 368 -12.87 1.84 -7.89
CA ILE A 368 -12.29 0.50 -7.74
C ILE A 368 -12.43 0.01 -6.29
N SER A 369 -12.03 0.82 -5.30
CA SER A 369 -12.11 0.44 -3.89
C SER A 369 -13.55 0.20 -3.43
N SER A 370 -14.52 0.96 -3.98
CA SER A 370 -15.94 0.82 -3.62
C SER A 370 -16.53 -0.52 -4.02
N ILE A 371 -16.26 -1.00 -5.24
CA ILE A 371 -16.79 -2.26 -5.78
C ILE A 371 -15.95 -3.50 -5.47
N ARG A 372 -14.68 -3.31 -5.05
CA ARG A 372 -13.71 -4.40 -4.89
C ARG A 372 -14.23 -5.60 -4.11
N SER A 373 -14.73 -5.36 -2.90
CA SER A 373 -15.20 -6.45 -2.02
C SER A 373 -16.36 -7.22 -2.67
N THR A 374 -17.31 -6.50 -3.28
CA THR A 374 -18.46 -7.10 -3.96
C THR A 374 -18.02 -7.98 -5.14
N ILE A 375 -17.14 -7.47 -5.99
CA ILE A 375 -16.65 -8.21 -7.17
C ILE A 375 -15.83 -9.43 -6.75
N LEU A 376 -14.89 -9.27 -5.81
CA LEU A 376 -14.02 -10.36 -5.38
C LEU A 376 -14.78 -11.44 -4.62
N ASN A 377 -15.72 -11.08 -3.73
CA ASN A 377 -16.54 -12.06 -3.04
C ASN A 377 -17.49 -12.76 -4.02
N GLY A 378 -18.08 -12.04 -4.98
CA GLY A 378 -18.88 -12.64 -6.05
C GLY A 378 -18.08 -13.64 -6.88
N PHE A 379 -16.85 -13.27 -7.28
CA PHE A 379 -15.92 -14.16 -7.97
C PHE A 379 -15.63 -15.43 -7.16
N VAL A 380 -15.21 -15.25 -5.91
CA VAL A 380 -14.90 -16.35 -5.00
C VAL A 380 -16.10 -17.27 -4.81
N SER A 381 -17.30 -16.73 -4.60
CA SER A 381 -18.53 -17.50 -4.46
C SER A 381 -18.86 -18.31 -5.72
N ILE A 382 -18.71 -17.72 -6.91
CA ILE A 382 -18.94 -18.44 -8.19
C ILE A 382 -17.96 -19.60 -8.34
N VAL A 383 -16.67 -19.37 -8.09
CA VAL A 383 -15.64 -20.42 -8.19
C VAL A 383 -15.92 -21.52 -7.18
N PHE A 384 -16.13 -21.18 -5.91
CA PHE A 384 -16.45 -22.11 -4.83
C PHE A 384 -17.68 -22.98 -5.16
N LEU A 385 -18.80 -22.35 -5.55
CA LEU A 385 -20.03 -23.09 -5.89
C LEU A 385 -19.83 -23.97 -7.12
N SER A 386 -19.11 -23.49 -8.14
CA SER A 386 -18.83 -24.29 -9.34
C SER A 386 -18.06 -25.58 -9.00
N TRP A 387 -17.13 -25.52 -8.04
CA TRP A 387 -16.36 -26.70 -7.61
C TRP A 387 -17.24 -27.71 -6.89
N ILE A 388 -18.10 -27.24 -5.97
CA ILE A 388 -19.02 -28.10 -5.23
C ILE A 388 -20.01 -28.78 -6.19
N VAL A 389 -20.67 -28.00 -7.05
CA VAL A 389 -21.65 -28.53 -7.99
C VAL A 389 -20.98 -29.51 -8.96
N ALA A 390 -19.80 -29.18 -9.47
CA ALA A 390 -19.05 -30.08 -10.36
C ALA A 390 -18.68 -31.39 -9.64
N MET A 391 -18.23 -31.32 -8.38
CA MET A 391 -17.90 -32.53 -7.62
C MET A 391 -19.11 -33.39 -7.29
N ILE A 392 -20.23 -32.80 -6.88
CA ILE A 392 -21.49 -33.52 -6.68
C ILE A 392 -21.90 -34.19 -8.00
N ALA A 393 -21.86 -33.46 -9.12
CA ALA A 393 -22.19 -34.02 -10.44
C ALA A 393 -21.27 -35.20 -10.81
N ILE A 394 -19.96 -35.13 -10.54
CA ILE A 394 -19.01 -36.23 -10.79
C ILE A 394 -19.31 -37.46 -9.92
N LEU A 395 -19.63 -37.27 -8.64
CA LEU A 395 -19.94 -38.36 -7.71
C LEU A 395 -21.28 -39.04 -8.06
N PHE A 396 -22.30 -38.25 -8.39
CA PHE A 396 -23.64 -38.74 -8.73
C PHE A 396 -23.85 -38.92 -10.23
N ARG A 397 -22.79 -38.93 -11.04
CA ARG A 397 -22.87 -38.98 -12.52
C ARG A 397 -23.69 -40.13 -13.09
N LYS A 398 -23.80 -41.26 -12.36
CA LYS A 398 -24.60 -42.43 -12.74
C LYS A 398 -26.12 -42.21 -12.59
N HIS A 399 -26.52 -41.24 -11.76
CA HIS A 399 -27.92 -40.87 -11.53
C HIS A 399 -28.38 -39.72 -12.46
N ILE A 400 -27.47 -39.10 -13.20
CA ILE A 400 -27.80 -38.07 -14.18
C ILE A 400 -28.34 -38.76 -15.43
N SER A 401 -29.54 -38.37 -15.86
CA SER A 401 -30.15 -38.88 -17.09
C SER A 401 -29.23 -38.68 -18.29
N LYS A 402 -29.10 -39.70 -19.14
CA LYS A 402 -28.20 -39.69 -20.32
C LYS A 402 -28.45 -38.48 -21.22
N ASN A 403 -29.72 -38.07 -21.39
CA ASN A 403 -30.10 -36.96 -22.26
C ASN A 403 -29.56 -35.59 -21.79
N TYR A 404 -29.28 -35.43 -20.50
CA TYR A 404 -28.79 -34.17 -19.93
C TYR A 404 -27.32 -34.23 -19.50
N LYS A 405 -26.70 -35.40 -19.54
CA LYS A 405 -25.35 -35.64 -19.01
C LYS A 405 -24.30 -34.78 -19.71
N GLU A 406 -24.25 -34.83 -21.04
CA GLU A 406 -23.29 -34.05 -21.83
C GLU A 406 -23.48 -32.55 -21.63
N THR A 407 -24.72 -32.06 -21.72
CA THR A 407 -25.04 -30.65 -21.51
C THR A 407 -24.65 -30.16 -20.12
N THR A 408 -24.93 -30.96 -19.09
CA THR A 408 -24.61 -30.63 -17.69
C THR A 408 -23.10 -30.50 -17.51
N PHE A 409 -22.33 -31.51 -17.94
CA PHE A 409 -20.88 -31.48 -17.80
C PHE A 409 -20.20 -30.46 -18.70
N PHE A 410 -20.78 -30.16 -19.87
CA PHE A 410 -20.34 -29.04 -20.70
C PHE A 410 -20.49 -27.71 -19.96
N ILE A 411 -21.68 -27.39 -19.46
CA ILE A 411 -21.94 -26.14 -18.70
C ILE A 411 -21.00 -26.05 -17.49
N LEU A 412 -20.81 -27.14 -16.74
CA LEU A 412 -19.91 -27.14 -15.59
C LEU A 412 -18.46 -26.85 -15.97
N LYS A 413 -17.94 -27.46 -17.04
CA LYS A 413 -16.57 -27.16 -17.51
C LYS A 413 -16.41 -25.70 -17.91
N GLU A 414 -17.41 -25.10 -18.56
CA GLU A 414 -17.37 -23.70 -18.93
C GLU A 414 -17.45 -22.77 -17.70
N LEU A 415 -18.27 -23.11 -16.70
CA LEU A 415 -18.32 -22.38 -15.43
C LEU A 415 -17.00 -22.48 -14.66
N LEU A 416 -16.35 -23.64 -14.64
CA LEU A 416 -15.04 -23.81 -13.98
C LEU A 416 -13.96 -22.93 -14.60
N LYS A 417 -13.96 -22.77 -15.94
CA LYS A 417 -13.00 -21.91 -16.66
C LYS A 417 -13.11 -20.44 -16.26
N ILE A 418 -14.25 -19.98 -15.71
CA ILE A 418 -14.41 -18.62 -15.16
C ILE A 418 -13.33 -18.31 -14.13
N GLY A 419 -12.95 -19.31 -13.31
CA GLY A 419 -11.87 -19.19 -12.31
C GLY A 419 -10.52 -18.79 -12.90
N ILE A 420 -10.23 -19.18 -14.15
CA ILE A 420 -8.96 -18.93 -14.83
C ILE A 420 -9.03 -17.66 -15.69
N VAL A 421 -10.16 -17.41 -16.37
CA VAL A 421 -10.27 -16.25 -17.27
C VAL A 421 -10.51 -14.94 -16.51
N MET A 422 -11.16 -14.95 -15.34
CA MET A 422 -11.50 -13.71 -14.65
C MET A 422 -10.27 -12.91 -14.15
N PRO A 423 -9.22 -13.53 -13.56
CA PRO A 423 -7.99 -12.80 -13.23
C PRO A 423 -7.34 -12.12 -14.43
N LEU A 424 -7.42 -12.72 -15.62
CA LEU A 424 -6.97 -12.10 -16.87
C LEU A 424 -7.83 -10.88 -17.23
N SER A 425 -9.16 -11.00 -17.14
CA SER A 425 -10.08 -9.90 -17.39
C SER A 425 -9.87 -8.73 -16.44
N PHE A 426 -9.65 -9.00 -15.15
CA PHE A 426 -9.33 -7.96 -14.16
C PHE A 426 -8.07 -7.19 -14.54
N MET A 427 -7.05 -7.86 -15.07
CA MET A 427 -5.80 -7.23 -15.48
C MET A 427 -5.96 -6.41 -16.78
N ILE A 428 -6.84 -6.81 -17.70
CA ILE A 428 -7.06 -6.10 -18.97
C ILE A 428 -8.02 -4.91 -18.82
N THR A 429 -8.99 -4.99 -17.91
CA THR A 429 -10.01 -3.94 -17.71
C THR A 429 -9.45 -2.51 -17.56
N PRO A 430 -8.33 -2.27 -16.85
CA PRO A 430 -7.74 -0.94 -16.72
C PRO A 430 -7.39 -0.24 -18.04
N ILE A 431 -7.20 -0.97 -19.15
CA ILE A 431 -6.95 -0.40 -20.49
C ILE A 431 -8.11 0.53 -20.91
N MET A 432 -9.33 0.21 -20.50
CA MET A 432 -10.52 0.99 -20.86
C MET A 432 -10.65 2.32 -20.10
N ASN A 433 -9.84 2.53 -19.07
CA ASN A 433 -9.83 3.72 -18.23
C ASN A 433 -11.22 4.13 -17.67
N PHE A 434 -12.05 3.16 -17.30
CA PHE A 434 -13.38 3.43 -16.73
C PHE A 434 -13.28 4.14 -15.37
N LYS A 435 -14.11 5.16 -15.18
CA LYS A 435 -14.10 6.01 -13.97
C LYS A 435 -15.24 5.72 -12.98
N THR A 436 -16.29 5.02 -13.40
CA THR A 436 -17.48 4.78 -12.56
C THR A 436 -17.59 3.31 -12.10
N PRO A 437 -18.17 3.03 -10.92
CA PRO A 437 -18.39 1.68 -10.41
C PRO A 437 -19.10 0.75 -11.41
N LEU A 438 -20.14 1.26 -12.06
CA LEU A 438 -20.95 0.52 -13.02
C LEU A 438 -20.16 0.21 -14.30
N ALA A 439 -19.46 1.20 -14.85
CA ALA A 439 -18.66 1.01 -16.06
C ALA A 439 -17.51 0.02 -15.85
N ILE A 440 -16.83 0.08 -14.69
CA ILE A 440 -15.78 -0.89 -14.35
C ILE A 440 -16.38 -2.30 -14.24
N SER A 441 -17.52 -2.46 -13.55
CA SER A 441 -18.17 -3.76 -13.37
C SER A 441 -18.64 -4.36 -14.69
N LEU A 442 -19.32 -3.58 -15.54
CA LEU A 442 -19.74 -4.01 -16.88
C LEU A 442 -18.54 -4.28 -17.78
N GLY A 443 -17.49 -3.47 -17.69
CA GLY A 443 -16.23 -3.65 -18.40
C GLY A 443 -15.61 -5.02 -18.13
N ILE A 444 -15.52 -5.41 -16.86
CA ILE A 444 -15.02 -6.74 -16.45
C ILE A 444 -15.85 -7.85 -17.08
N ILE A 445 -17.18 -7.75 -17.04
CA ILE A 445 -18.09 -8.75 -17.60
C ILE A 445 -17.92 -8.87 -19.12
N ILE A 446 -17.95 -7.74 -19.83
CA ILE A 446 -17.81 -7.68 -21.29
C ILE A 446 -16.45 -8.22 -21.74
N ILE A 447 -15.36 -7.82 -21.07
CA ILE A 447 -14.00 -8.30 -21.37
C ILE A 447 -13.91 -9.81 -21.12
N THR A 448 -14.47 -10.30 -20.01
CA THR A 448 -14.50 -11.73 -19.70
C THR A 448 -15.24 -12.52 -20.78
N LEU A 449 -16.43 -12.07 -21.17
CA LEU A 449 -17.21 -12.72 -22.22
C LEU A 449 -16.48 -12.68 -23.57
N THR A 450 -15.85 -11.55 -23.90
CA THR A 450 -15.11 -11.38 -25.16
C THR A 450 -13.92 -12.34 -25.24
N ILE A 451 -13.06 -12.36 -24.21
CA ILE A 451 -11.90 -13.26 -24.15
C ILE A 451 -12.35 -14.72 -24.19
N TYR A 452 -13.41 -15.05 -23.44
CA TYR A 452 -13.96 -16.39 -23.40
C TYR A 452 -14.51 -16.84 -24.77
N LEU A 453 -15.30 -16.01 -25.45
CA LEU A 453 -15.88 -16.30 -26.77
C LEU A 453 -14.80 -16.44 -27.84
N ILE A 454 -13.80 -15.55 -27.86
CA ILE A 454 -12.64 -15.66 -28.77
C ILE A 454 -11.95 -17.02 -28.58
N SER A 455 -11.65 -17.38 -27.33
CA SER A 455 -10.99 -18.65 -27.02
C SER A 455 -11.86 -19.85 -27.43
N LYS A 456 -13.18 -19.77 -27.25
CA LYS A 456 -14.13 -20.83 -27.61
C LYS A 456 -14.25 -21.04 -29.12
N VAL A 457 -14.24 -19.97 -29.90
CA VAL A 457 -14.29 -20.03 -31.37
C VAL A 457 -12.99 -20.61 -31.93
N LEU A 458 -11.84 -20.19 -31.40
CA LEU A 458 -10.53 -20.57 -31.91
C LEU A 458 -10.03 -21.93 -31.39
N ILE A 459 -10.42 -22.33 -30.17
CA ILE A 459 -9.82 -23.45 -29.46
C ILE A 459 -10.90 -24.37 -28.87
N LYS A 460 -11.09 -25.53 -29.52
CA LYS A 460 -12.08 -26.54 -29.11
C LYS A 460 -11.64 -27.43 -27.93
N ASN A 461 -10.34 -27.56 -27.67
CA ASN A 461 -9.82 -28.44 -26.62
C ASN A 461 -9.73 -27.69 -25.28
N ASP A 462 -10.28 -28.27 -24.21
CA ASP A 462 -10.37 -27.65 -22.88
C ASP A 462 -9.00 -27.22 -22.32
N LEU A 463 -7.97 -28.07 -22.42
CA LEU A 463 -6.64 -27.75 -21.90
C LEU A 463 -5.95 -26.66 -22.72
N LYS A 464 -6.09 -26.70 -24.05
CA LYS A 464 -5.56 -25.65 -24.93
C LYS A 464 -6.28 -24.31 -24.70
N ASN A 465 -7.57 -24.35 -24.37
CA ASN A 465 -8.37 -23.17 -24.06
C ASN A 465 -7.91 -22.53 -22.73
N MET A 466 -7.64 -23.35 -21.71
CA MET A 466 -7.03 -22.86 -20.45
C MET A 466 -5.59 -22.39 -20.63
N LEU A 467 -4.80 -23.03 -21.51
CA LEU A 467 -3.45 -22.57 -21.88
C LEU A 467 -3.49 -21.17 -22.48
N PHE A 468 -4.49 -20.86 -23.31
CA PHE A 468 -4.65 -19.52 -23.87
C PHE A 468 -4.81 -18.46 -22.77
N PHE A 469 -5.69 -18.69 -21.80
CA PHE A 469 -5.90 -17.74 -20.69
C PHE A 469 -4.66 -17.61 -19.79
N THR A 470 -4.08 -18.73 -19.37
CA THR A 470 -2.92 -18.75 -18.46
C THR A 470 -1.66 -18.18 -19.12
N GLY A 471 -1.39 -18.55 -20.37
CA GLY A 471 -0.27 -18.02 -21.15
C GLY A 471 -0.40 -16.52 -21.39
N LEU A 472 -1.59 -16.05 -21.77
CA LEU A 472 -1.85 -14.62 -21.98
C LEU A 472 -1.73 -13.82 -20.67
N THR A 473 -2.16 -14.39 -19.55
CA THR A 473 -1.99 -13.78 -18.22
C THR A 473 -0.51 -13.55 -17.90
N ILE A 474 0.35 -14.54 -18.10
CA ILE A 474 1.79 -14.41 -17.84
C ILE A 474 2.44 -13.39 -18.79
N VAL A 475 2.10 -13.44 -20.09
CA VAL A 475 2.66 -12.50 -21.08
C VAL A 475 2.30 -11.06 -20.73
N ILE A 476 1.02 -10.78 -20.45
CA ILE A 476 0.59 -9.42 -20.11
C ILE A 476 1.20 -8.99 -18.78
N MET A 477 1.33 -9.88 -17.79
CA MET A 477 1.94 -9.56 -16.50
C MET A 477 3.42 -9.14 -16.65
N VAL A 478 4.20 -9.87 -17.45
CA VAL A 478 5.61 -9.56 -17.72
C VAL A 478 5.73 -8.24 -18.49
N ILE A 479 4.89 -8.02 -19.50
CA ILE A 479 4.86 -6.77 -20.27
C ILE A 479 4.50 -5.60 -19.35
N ASP A 480 3.41 -5.70 -18.59
CA ASP A 480 2.94 -4.65 -17.69
C ASP A 480 4.01 -4.26 -16.67
N ALA A 481 4.67 -5.23 -16.05
CA ALA A 481 5.78 -4.96 -15.12
C ALA A 481 6.98 -4.28 -15.80
N GLY A 482 7.27 -4.64 -17.05
CA GLY A 482 8.27 -3.96 -17.89
C GLY A 482 7.96 -2.47 -18.13
N PHE A 483 6.68 -2.09 -18.14
CA PHE A 483 6.21 -0.72 -18.37
C PHE A 483 5.71 -0.03 -17.08
N GLY A 484 6.15 -0.46 -15.90
CA GLY A 484 5.87 0.23 -14.63
C GLY A 484 4.54 -0.14 -13.95
N SER A 485 3.97 -1.29 -14.32
CA SER A 485 2.81 -1.94 -13.68
C SER A 485 1.51 -1.11 -13.74
N TYR A 486 1.25 -0.46 -14.88
CA TYR A 486 0.08 0.40 -15.08
C TYR A 486 -1.24 -0.37 -14.87
N LEU A 487 -1.35 -1.58 -15.41
CA LEU A 487 -2.52 -2.43 -15.27
C LEU A 487 -2.66 -2.93 -13.83
N MET A 488 -1.56 -3.38 -13.23
CA MET A 488 -1.56 -3.91 -11.86
C MET A 488 -1.97 -2.86 -10.80
N LYS A 489 -1.63 -1.58 -11.01
CA LYS A 489 -1.99 -0.46 -10.12
C LYS A 489 -3.49 -0.14 -10.08
N SER A 490 -4.21 -0.48 -11.15
CA SER A 490 -5.61 -0.11 -11.37
C SER A 490 -6.55 -1.31 -11.43
N ASN A 491 -6.07 -2.53 -11.18
CA ASN A 491 -6.94 -3.70 -11.22
C ASN A 491 -7.63 -3.96 -9.87
N VAL A 492 -8.86 -4.48 -9.95
CA VAL A 492 -9.73 -4.71 -8.78
C VAL A 492 -9.18 -5.77 -7.81
N MET A 493 -8.41 -6.73 -8.32
CA MET A 493 -7.87 -7.85 -7.54
C MET A 493 -6.48 -7.56 -6.94
N SER A 494 -5.86 -6.42 -7.24
CA SER A 494 -4.48 -6.10 -6.86
C SER A 494 -4.43 -5.06 -5.74
N TYR A 495 -3.94 -3.85 -5.96
CA TYR A 495 -3.67 -2.92 -4.86
C TYR A 495 -4.85 -2.04 -4.48
N ASP A 496 -4.89 -1.68 -3.20
CA ASP A 496 -5.74 -0.61 -2.71
C ASP A 496 -4.84 0.43 -1.99
N CYS A 497 -4.59 1.53 -2.69
CA CYS A 497 -3.81 2.65 -2.17
C CYS A 497 -4.57 3.47 -1.12
N ILE A 498 -5.90 3.33 -1.02
CA ILE A 498 -6.72 3.97 0.01
C ILE A 498 -6.46 3.29 1.35
N ILE A 499 -6.38 1.96 1.34
CA ILE A 499 -6.07 1.17 2.54
C ILE A 499 -4.56 1.14 2.78
N GLY A 500 -3.72 1.54 1.81
CA GLY A 500 -2.26 1.49 1.97
C GLY A 500 -1.74 0.07 2.18
N ALA A 501 -2.37 -0.95 1.60
CA ALA A 501 -1.90 -2.33 1.73
C ALA A 501 -0.60 -2.55 0.94
N ARG A 502 -0.56 -2.03 -0.30
CA ARG A 502 0.63 -1.91 -1.17
C ARG A 502 0.29 -0.91 -2.29
N TYR A 503 1.28 -0.26 -2.90
CA TYR A 503 1.06 0.80 -3.91
C TYR A 503 1.50 0.42 -5.34
N TYR A 504 2.44 -0.52 -5.48
CA TYR A 504 3.03 -0.97 -6.75
C TYR A 504 3.55 -2.42 -6.63
N GLY A 505 3.89 -3.06 -7.76
CA GLY A 505 4.42 -4.43 -7.83
C GLY A 505 3.47 -5.49 -8.33
N VAL A 506 3.77 -6.76 -8.04
CA VAL A 506 2.80 -7.88 -8.16
C VAL A 506 2.05 -8.08 -6.84
N GLY A 507 0.71 -8.01 -6.88
CA GLY A 507 -0.15 -8.15 -5.71
C GLY A 507 -0.09 -9.54 -5.09
N ASN A 508 -0.49 -9.68 -3.82
CA ASN A 508 -0.49 -10.99 -3.17
C ASN A 508 -1.49 -11.94 -3.85
N GLU A 509 -2.63 -11.42 -4.30
CA GLU A 509 -3.59 -12.16 -5.11
C GLU A 509 -2.99 -12.65 -6.44
N TYR A 510 -2.21 -11.80 -7.11
CA TYR A 510 -1.57 -12.13 -8.39
C TYR A 510 -0.32 -12.99 -8.26
N GLN A 511 0.31 -13.06 -7.09
CA GLN A 511 1.36 -14.02 -6.81
C GLN A 511 0.88 -15.46 -7.06
N GLY A 512 -0.30 -15.80 -6.52
CA GLY A 512 -0.85 -17.14 -6.72
C GLY A 512 -1.20 -17.40 -8.17
N VAL A 513 -1.75 -16.38 -8.85
CA VAL A 513 -2.02 -16.41 -10.29
C VAL A 513 -0.74 -16.63 -11.11
N ALA A 514 0.37 -15.98 -10.75
CA ALA A 514 1.66 -16.11 -11.42
C ALA A 514 2.20 -17.54 -11.31
N ILE A 515 2.25 -18.10 -10.09
CA ILE A 515 2.69 -19.49 -9.85
C ILE A 515 1.80 -20.47 -10.64
N GLY A 516 0.49 -20.39 -10.44
CA GLY A 516 -0.47 -21.32 -11.03
C GLY A 516 -0.51 -21.25 -12.56
N SER A 517 -0.60 -20.04 -13.12
CA SER A 517 -0.66 -19.84 -14.57
C SER A 517 0.64 -20.24 -15.26
N ALA A 518 1.79 -19.90 -14.70
CA ALA A 518 3.09 -20.23 -15.28
C ALA A 518 3.31 -21.74 -15.35
N ILE A 519 3.16 -22.43 -14.22
CA ILE A 519 3.38 -23.89 -14.14
C ILE A 519 2.38 -24.62 -15.04
N PHE A 520 1.11 -24.21 -15.02
CA PHE A 520 0.11 -24.82 -15.90
C PHE A 520 0.45 -24.60 -17.38
N THR A 521 0.81 -23.37 -17.77
CA THR A 521 1.25 -23.04 -19.14
C THR A 521 2.42 -23.91 -19.57
N PHE A 522 3.47 -24.01 -18.75
CA PHE A 522 4.64 -24.82 -19.03
C PHE A 522 4.29 -26.30 -19.18
N ALA A 523 3.44 -26.82 -18.29
CA ALA A 523 3.06 -28.22 -18.32
C ALA A 523 2.27 -28.59 -19.58
N ILE A 524 1.32 -27.74 -20.00
CA ILE A 524 0.54 -27.98 -21.22
C ILE A 524 1.40 -27.81 -22.47
N LEU A 525 2.30 -26.80 -22.52
CA LEU A 525 3.22 -26.64 -23.63
C LEU A 525 4.16 -27.84 -23.78
N LEU A 526 4.76 -28.33 -22.70
CA LEU A 526 5.59 -29.54 -22.75
C LEU A 526 4.81 -30.81 -23.12
N THR A 527 3.52 -30.86 -22.82
CA THR A 527 2.66 -32.02 -23.13
C THR A 527 2.25 -32.04 -24.61
N TYR A 528 1.96 -30.88 -25.22
CA TYR A 528 1.40 -30.80 -26.58
C TYR A 528 2.34 -30.18 -27.63
N LYS A 529 3.47 -29.61 -27.22
CA LYS A 529 4.46 -29.00 -28.09
C LYS A 529 5.84 -29.58 -27.78
N ASN A 530 6.66 -29.75 -28.82
CA ASN A 530 8.05 -30.16 -28.67
C ASN A 530 8.94 -28.97 -28.32
N ILE A 531 8.63 -28.27 -27.21
CA ILE A 531 9.51 -27.21 -26.70
C ILE A 531 10.64 -27.82 -25.86
N PRO A 532 11.86 -27.27 -25.93
CA PRO A 532 12.97 -27.82 -25.16
C PRO A 532 12.82 -27.51 -23.67
N LYS A 533 13.08 -28.48 -22.80
CA LYS A 533 12.89 -28.32 -21.34
C LYS A 533 13.69 -27.17 -20.72
N TRP A 534 14.82 -26.78 -21.30
CA TRP A 534 15.62 -25.66 -20.80
C TRP A 534 14.91 -24.30 -20.96
N SER A 535 13.96 -24.17 -21.89
CA SER A 535 13.20 -22.92 -22.06
C SER A 535 12.36 -22.60 -20.82
N ILE A 536 11.89 -23.62 -20.10
CA ILE A 536 11.16 -23.46 -18.84
C ILE A 536 12.03 -22.75 -17.80
N ILE A 537 13.32 -23.06 -17.74
CA ILE A 537 14.26 -22.40 -16.81
C ILE A 537 14.33 -20.91 -17.13
N VAL A 538 14.46 -20.56 -18.40
CA VAL A 538 14.54 -19.16 -18.85
C VAL A 538 13.25 -18.40 -18.54
N PHE A 539 12.09 -18.96 -18.89
CA PHE A 539 10.80 -18.31 -18.62
C PHE A 539 10.51 -18.21 -17.11
N SER A 540 10.85 -19.23 -16.32
CA SER A 540 10.75 -19.15 -14.85
C SER A 540 11.62 -18.04 -14.27
N LEU A 541 12.84 -17.84 -14.79
CA LEU A 541 13.70 -16.73 -14.36
C LEU A 541 13.09 -15.37 -14.73
N VAL A 542 12.51 -15.22 -15.92
CA VAL A 542 11.85 -13.97 -16.33
C VAL A 542 10.67 -13.62 -15.41
N ILE A 543 9.83 -14.62 -15.10
CA ILE A 543 8.68 -14.42 -14.20
C ILE A 543 9.15 -14.11 -12.77
N LEU A 544 10.16 -14.81 -12.28
CA LEU A 544 10.74 -14.56 -10.96
C LEU A 544 11.32 -13.16 -10.85
N ILE A 545 12.07 -12.70 -11.85
CA ILE A 545 12.60 -11.33 -11.91
C ILE A 545 11.47 -10.31 -11.92
N THR A 546 10.38 -10.61 -12.64
CA THR A 546 9.19 -9.75 -12.71
C THR A 546 8.57 -9.51 -11.33
N SER A 547 8.41 -10.56 -10.52
CA SER A 547 7.82 -10.47 -9.18
C SER A 547 8.78 -9.97 -8.09
N ALA A 548 10.09 -10.22 -8.25
CA ALA A 548 11.07 -10.01 -7.19
C ALA A 548 11.94 -8.76 -7.38
N SER A 549 12.01 -8.18 -8.58
CA SER A 549 12.86 -7.02 -8.86
C SER A 549 12.44 -5.78 -8.05
N PRO A 550 13.37 -5.09 -7.37
CA PRO A 550 13.10 -3.82 -6.68
C PRO A 550 12.50 -2.74 -7.59
N ILE A 551 12.83 -2.76 -8.89
CA ILE A 551 12.33 -1.80 -9.89
C ILE A 551 10.86 -2.09 -10.21
N MET A 552 10.51 -3.37 -10.38
CA MET A 552 9.17 -3.79 -10.78
C MET A 552 8.21 -3.96 -9.61
N GLY A 553 8.72 -3.95 -8.38
CA GLY A 553 7.94 -3.97 -7.14
C GLY A 553 8.10 -5.27 -6.37
N ALA A 554 9.24 -5.37 -5.67
CA ALA A 554 9.69 -6.57 -4.98
C ALA A 554 8.65 -7.11 -3.97
N ASN A 555 8.16 -8.31 -4.24
CA ASN A 555 7.44 -9.12 -3.28
C ASN A 555 8.32 -10.30 -2.84
N VAL A 556 8.92 -10.18 -1.66
CA VAL A 556 9.81 -11.21 -1.09
C VAL A 556 9.10 -12.55 -0.96
N GLY A 557 7.84 -12.55 -0.51
CA GLY A 557 7.07 -13.78 -0.38
C GLY A 557 6.73 -14.40 -1.73
N SER A 558 6.50 -13.59 -2.78
CA SER A 558 6.43 -14.09 -4.16
C SER A 558 7.72 -14.75 -4.59
N ALA A 559 8.86 -14.07 -4.39
CA ALA A 559 10.16 -14.57 -4.81
C ALA A 559 10.46 -15.96 -4.20
N ILE A 560 10.18 -16.13 -2.91
CA ILE A 560 10.39 -17.41 -2.20
C ILE A 560 9.48 -18.49 -2.78
N SER A 561 8.17 -18.23 -2.85
CA SER A 561 7.20 -19.23 -3.29
C SER A 561 7.36 -19.62 -4.76
N GLU A 562 7.60 -18.65 -5.64
CA GLU A 562 7.84 -18.87 -7.07
C GLU A 562 9.13 -19.67 -7.27
N CYS A 563 10.21 -19.33 -6.56
CA CYS A 563 11.47 -20.06 -6.63
C CYS A 563 11.28 -21.53 -6.24
N VAL A 564 10.60 -21.81 -5.12
CA VAL A 564 10.31 -23.20 -4.70
C VAL A 564 9.46 -23.92 -5.74
N ALA A 565 8.37 -23.32 -6.19
CA ALA A 565 7.44 -23.95 -7.11
C ALA A 565 8.08 -24.23 -8.48
N PHE A 566 8.82 -23.27 -9.04
CA PHE A 566 9.49 -23.41 -10.33
C PHE A 566 10.66 -24.40 -10.27
N LEU A 567 11.51 -24.34 -9.25
CA LEU A 567 12.61 -25.30 -9.09
C LEU A 567 12.07 -26.72 -8.92
N LEU A 568 11.04 -26.90 -8.09
CA LEU A 568 10.42 -28.22 -7.92
C LEU A 568 9.83 -28.72 -9.24
N PHE A 569 9.11 -27.87 -9.99
CA PHE A 569 8.60 -28.24 -11.31
C PHE A 569 9.71 -28.66 -12.27
N ILE A 570 10.80 -27.89 -12.33
CA ILE A 570 11.99 -28.18 -13.14
C ILE A 570 12.57 -29.56 -12.76
N LEU A 571 12.81 -29.81 -11.47
CA LEU A 571 13.32 -31.11 -11.01
C LEU A 571 12.40 -32.28 -11.44
N LEU A 572 11.09 -32.09 -11.32
CA LEU A 572 10.10 -33.11 -11.69
C LEU A 572 10.08 -33.39 -13.20
N ILE A 573 10.17 -32.38 -14.07
CA ILE A 573 10.19 -32.59 -15.53
C ILE A 573 11.48 -33.26 -16.03
N TYR A 574 12.59 -33.10 -15.30
CA TYR A 574 13.85 -33.82 -15.54
C TYR A 574 13.88 -35.21 -14.86
N ASN A 575 12.78 -35.65 -14.25
CA ASN A 575 12.67 -36.95 -13.56
C ASN A 575 13.68 -37.11 -12.41
N VAL A 576 14.08 -36.00 -11.79
CA VAL A 576 14.99 -36.03 -10.65
C VAL A 576 14.23 -36.53 -9.42
N LYS A 577 14.71 -37.60 -8.80
CA LYS A 577 14.13 -38.13 -7.54
C LYS A 577 14.34 -37.13 -6.41
N ILE A 578 13.28 -36.63 -5.80
CA ILE A 578 13.36 -35.71 -4.65
C ILE A 578 13.75 -36.50 -3.40
N ASP A 579 14.97 -36.29 -2.91
CA ASP A 579 15.46 -36.79 -1.63
C ASP A 579 15.71 -35.61 -0.68
N PHE A 580 16.01 -35.91 0.58
CA PHE A 580 16.28 -34.88 1.60
C PHE A 580 17.40 -33.91 1.16
N LYS A 581 18.44 -34.40 0.48
CA LYS A 581 19.53 -33.57 -0.04
C LYS A 581 19.04 -32.52 -1.04
N LYS A 582 18.13 -32.89 -1.96
CA LYS A 582 17.56 -31.96 -2.95
C LYS A 582 16.59 -30.97 -2.33
N ILE A 583 15.88 -31.36 -1.27
CA ILE A 583 15.06 -30.42 -0.49
C ILE A 583 15.96 -29.36 0.17
N VAL A 584 17.07 -29.78 0.79
CA VAL A 584 18.06 -28.86 1.37
C VAL A 584 18.66 -27.95 0.29
N LEU A 585 19.05 -28.51 -0.86
CA LEU A 585 19.59 -27.73 -1.98
C LEU A 585 18.58 -26.70 -2.51
N LEU A 586 17.29 -27.04 -2.55
CA LEU A 586 16.23 -26.14 -2.94
C LEU A 586 16.09 -24.99 -1.94
N GLY A 587 16.20 -25.26 -0.63
CA GLY A 587 16.29 -24.23 0.40
C GLY A 587 17.51 -23.30 0.22
N ILE A 588 18.67 -23.86 -0.08
CA ILE A 588 19.90 -23.09 -0.37
C ILE A 588 19.72 -22.22 -1.62
N ALA A 589 19.08 -22.74 -2.68
CA ALA A 589 18.82 -21.98 -3.90
C ALA A 589 17.90 -20.78 -3.64
N VAL A 590 16.87 -20.94 -2.81
CA VAL A 590 16.00 -19.84 -2.36
C VAL A 590 16.81 -18.78 -1.61
N LEU A 591 17.64 -19.19 -0.64
CA LEU A 591 18.50 -18.27 0.10
C LEU A 591 19.48 -17.52 -0.81
N PHE A 592 20.05 -18.20 -1.81
CA PHE A 592 20.92 -17.59 -2.79
C PHE A 592 20.19 -16.52 -3.62
N VAL A 593 19.01 -16.85 -4.14
CA VAL A 593 18.17 -15.90 -4.90
C VAL A 593 17.82 -14.67 -4.06
N LEU A 594 17.42 -14.88 -2.80
CA LEU A 594 17.16 -13.79 -1.86
C LEU A 594 18.41 -12.93 -1.63
N GLY A 595 19.58 -13.55 -1.41
CA GLY A 595 20.85 -12.86 -1.23
C GLY A 595 21.23 -12.00 -2.43
N VAL A 596 20.98 -12.46 -3.66
CA VAL A 596 21.18 -11.68 -4.88
C VAL A 596 20.27 -10.45 -4.91
N PHE A 597 18.99 -10.59 -4.56
CA PHE A 597 18.08 -9.44 -4.51
C PHE A 597 18.44 -8.43 -3.41
N VAL A 598 18.87 -8.90 -2.23
CA VAL A 598 19.42 -8.01 -1.18
C VAL A 598 20.62 -7.25 -1.72
N ALA A 599 21.55 -7.93 -2.40
CA ALA A 599 22.74 -7.29 -2.94
C ALA A 599 22.40 -6.23 -3.99
N ILE A 600 21.47 -6.54 -4.90
CA ILE A 600 20.97 -5.58 -5.90
C ILE A 600 20.33 -4.37 -5.21
N ASP A 601 19.50 -4.61 -4.19
CA ASP A 601 18.82 -3.56 -3.43
C ASP A 601 19.81 -2.62 -2.73
N MET A 602 20.84 -3.18 -2.09
CA MET A 602 21.91 -2.43 -1.45
C MET A 602 22.74 -1.61 -2.46
N ILE A 603 23.03 -2.17 -3.64
CA ILE A 603 23.78 -1.48 -4.70
C ILE A 603 22.96 -0.32 -5.28
N LEU A 604 21.65 -0.52 -5.47
CA LEU A 604 20.75 0.50 -5.99
C LEU A 604 20.43 1.59 -4.97
N GLY A 605 20.85 1.43 -3.71
CA GLY A 605 20.48 2.34 -2.61
C GLY A 605 18.99 2.36 -2.34
N SER A 606 18.24 1.38 -2.87
CA SER A 606 16.83 1.22 -2.56
C SER A 606 16.74 0.63 -1.14
N ASN A 607 16.13 1.35 -0.19
CA ASN A 607 15.81 0.74 1.10
C ASN A 607 14.54 -0.10 0.93
N SER A 608 14.63 -1.26 0.26
CA SER A 608 13.47 -2.16 0.21
C SER A 608 13.18 -2.75 1.59
N HIS A 609 11.97 -3.27 1.77
CA HIS A 609 11.60 -4.02 2.97
C HIS A 609 12.57 -5.16 3.28
N LEU A 610 13.12 -5.82 2.25
CA LEU A 610 14.08 -6.91 2.41
C LEU A 610 15.41 -6.37 2.97
N GLY A 611 15.92 -5.26 2.42
CA GLY A 611 17.14 -4.63 2.89
C GLY A 611 17.04 -4.11 4.32
N MET A 612 15.89 -3.53 4.69
CA MET A 612 15.62 -3.07 6.06
C MET A 612 15.54 -4.23 7.05
N PHE A 613 14.84 -5.31 6.71
CA PHE A 613 14.75 -6.50 7.57
C PHE A 613 16.12 -7.14 7.83
N VAL A 614 17.01 -7.17 6.83
CA VAL A 614 18.38 -7.66 7.02
C VAL A 614 19.17 -6.74 7.98
N LYS A 615 18.97 -5.42 7.89
CA LYS A 615 19.57 -4.48 8.85
C LYS A 615 19.02 -4.69 10.26
N GLU A 616 17.71 -4.88 10.42
CA GLU A 616 17.10 -5.18 11.73
C GLU A 616 17.68 -6.45 12.35
N ILE A 617 17.82 -7.53 11.59
CA ILE A 617 18.48 -8.76 12.08
C ILE A 617 19.93 -8.49 12.49
N TYR A 618 20.65 -7.66 11.73
CA TYR A 618 22.04 -7.32 12.03
C TYR A 618 22.17 -6.52 13.33
N PHE A 619 21.25 -5.58 13.61
CA PHE A 619 21.30 -4.72 14.79
C PHE A 619 20.64 -5.34 16.04
N ASN A 620 19.48 -5.99 15.89
CA ASN A 620 18.67 -6.50 17.01
C ASN A 620 18.85 -8.02 17.23
N GLY A 621 19.56 -8.69 16.32
CA GLY A 621 19.83 -10.13 16.39
C GLY A 621 18.74 -11.01 15.77
N PRO A 622 18.88 -12.34 15.87
CA PRO A 622 18.01 -13.30 15.18
C PRO A 622 16.57 -13.37 15.72
N GLY A 623 16.28 -12.74 16.87
CA GLY A 623 14.93 -12.68 17.45
C GLY A 623 13.91 -12.04 16.52
N GLU A 624 14.33 -11.07 15.70
CA GLU A 624 13.50 -10.39 14.71
C GLU A 624 12.88 -11.34 13.67
N ILE A 625 13.59 -12.42 13.35
CA ILE A 625 13.10 -13.45 12.43
C ILE A 625 11.87 -14.12 13.04
N ILE A 626 11.97 -14.53 14.31
CA ILE A 626 10.89 -15.23 15.01
C ILE A 626 9.67 -14.31 15.15
N GLN A 627 9.88 -13.05 15.51
CA GLN A 627 8.81 -12.06 15.64
C GLN A 627 8.10 -11.81 14.30
N THR A 628 8.88 -11.66 13.22
CA THR A 628 8.33 -11.46 11.87
C THR A 628 7.49 -12.65 11.41
N PHE A 629 7.97 -13.88 11.58
CA PHE A 629 7.21 -15.08 11.23
C PHE A 629 5.96 -15.24 12.12
N SER A 630 6.05 -14.94 13.41
CA SER A 630 4.91 -15.04 14.35
C SER A 630 3.78 -14.09 13.94
N ARG A 631 4.10 -12.83 13.61
CA ARG A 631 3.14 -11.85 13.09
C ARG A 631 2.46 -12.33 11.79
N LYS A 632 3.21 -12.94 10.88
CA LYS A 632 2.66 -13.49 9.62
C LYS A 632 1.69 -14.63 9.88
N ILE A 633 2.01 -15.51 10.83
CA ILE A 633 1.11 -16.62 11.22
C ILE A 633 -0.17 -16.06 11.82
N GLU A 634 -0.07 -15.10 12.73
CA GLU A 634 -1.23 -14.45 13.36
C GLU A 634 -2.16 -13.80 12.31
N MET A 635 -1.59 -13.08 11.33
CA MET A 635 -2.36 -12.49 10.24
C MET A 635 -3.06 -13.56 9.39
N ASN A 636 -2.39 -14.67 9.08
CA ASN A 636 -3.02 -15.78 8.37
C ASN A 636 -4.15 -16.43 9.20
N LEU A 637 -3.99 -16.60 10.51
CA LEU A 637 -5.06 -17.12 11.38
C LEU A 637 -6.28 -16.18 11.40
N LYS A 638 -6.05 -14.87 11.45
CA LYS A 638 -7.13 -13.87 11.36
C LYS A 638 -7.85 -13.93 10.01
N LEU A 639 -7.09 -14.05 8.92
CA LEU A 639 -7.66 -14.23 7.57
C LEU A 639 -8.41 -15.56 7.44
N ALA A 640 -7.96 -16.62 8.14
CA ALA A 640 -8.63 -17.92 8.16
C ALA A 640 -10.08 -17.82 8.68
N GLN A 641 -10.34 -16.87 9.56
CA GLN A 641 -11.65 -16.67 10.18
C GLN A 641 -12.54 -15.67 9.41
N THR A 642 -11.94 -14.74 8.67
CA THR A 642 -12.64 -13.57 8.13
C THR A 642 -12.70 -13.51 6.60
N SER A 643 -11.84 -14.25 5.90
CA SER A 643 -11.67 -14.13 4.45
C SER A 643 -12.48 -15.16 3.67
N ALA A 644 -13.19 -14.71 2.63
CA ALA A 644 -13.89 -15.61 1.70
C ALA A 644 -12.94 -16.57 0.96
N TRP A 645 -11.66 -16.21 0.81
CA TRP A 645 -10.64 -17.02 0.14
C TRP A 645 -10.36 -18.35 0.84
N VAL A 646 -10.63 -18.43 2.14
CA VAL A 646 -10.49 -19.67 2.93
C VAL A 646 -11.39 -20.77 2.37
N ASN A 647 -12.60 -20.41 1.94
CA ASN A 647 -13.56 -21.35 1.38
C ASN A 647 -13.00 -22.00 0.11
N ILE A 648 -12.28 -21.25 -0.74
CA ILE A 648 -11.61 -21.80 -1.93
C ILE A 648 -10.55 -22.82 -1.52
N LEU A 649 -9.69 -22.47 -0.55
CA LEU A 649 -8.61 -23.34 -0.11
C LEU A 649 -9.17 -24.66 0.48
N LEU A 650 -10.11 -24.56 1.43
CA LEU A 650 -10.72 -25.72 2.08
C LEU A 650 -11.50 -26.60 1.10
N THR A 651 -12.30 -26.00 0.21
CA THR A 651 -13.05 -26.75 -0.80
C THR A 651 -12.11 -27.44 -1.80
N GLY A 652 -11.03 -26.78 -2.21
CA GLY A 652 -10.04 -27.43 -3.08
C GLY A 652 -9.39 -28.64 -2.41
N ILE A 653 -9.07 -28.54 -1.11
CA ILE A 653 -8.51 -29.67 -0.34
C ILE A 653 -9.54 -30.80 -0.29
N GLY A 654 -10.80 -30.47 0.01
CA GLY A 654 -11.92 -31.41 -0.02
C GLY A 654 -12.08 -32.09 -1.38
N VAL A 655 -12.00 -31.34 -2.48
CA VAL A 655 -12.04 -31.88 -3.85
C VAL A 655 -10.92 -32.88 -4.09
N ILE A 656 -9.68 -32.54 -3.73
CA ILE A 656 -8.53 -33.45 -3.88
C ILE A 656 -8.76 -34.73 -3.07
N LEU A 657 -9.15 -34.61 -1.79
CA LEU A 657 -9.39 -35.76 -0.91
C LEU A 657 -10.49 -36.68 -1.46
N VAL A 658 -11.60 -36.11 -1.92
CA VAL A 658 -12.71 -36.86 -2.52
C VAL A 658 -12.25 -37.56 -3.81
N LEU A 659 -11.49 -36.89 -4.68
CA LEU A 659 -10.96 -37.52 -5.89
C LEU A 659 -9.97 -38.64 -5.57
N MET A 660 -9.11 -38.46 -4.56
CA MET A 660 -8.16 -39.48 -4.12
C MET A 660 -8.86 -40.71 -3.52
N ILE A 661 -9.88 -40.51 -2.69
CA ILE A 661 -10.58 -41.59 -1.98
C ILE A 661 -11.60 -42.28 -2.89
N ASN A 662 -12.51 -41.50 -3.49
CA ASN A 662 -13.66 -42.05 -4.23
C ASN A 662 -13.34 -42.33 -5.71
N GLN A 663 -12.27 -41.75 -6.26
CA GLN A 663 -11.94 -41.79 -7.68
C GLN A 663 -10.47 -42.19 -7.93
N ILE A 664 -9.88 -43.05 -7.08
CA ILE A 664 -8.45 -43.40 -7.13
C ILE A 664 -7.97 -43.91 -8.50
N ARG A 665 -8.82 -44.67 -9.21
CA ARG A 665 -8.51 -45.17 -10.56
C ARG A 665 -8.28 -44.02 -11.54
N TYR A 666 -9.06 -42.95 -11.39
CA TYR A 666 -8.96 -41.76 -12.23
C TYR A 666 -7.78 -40.89 -11.87
N PHE A 667 -7.49 -40.77 -10.58
CA PHE A 667 -6.28 -40.09 -10.13
C PHE A 667 -5.02 -40.77 -10.70
N LYS A 668 -5.01 -42.11 -10.74
CA LYS A 668 -3.96 -42.90 -11.39
C LYS A 668 -3.94 -42.68 -12.91
N GLN A 669 -5.10 -42.74 -13.58
CA GLN A 669 -5.21 -42.50 -15.02
C GLN A 669 -4.74 -41.08 -15.41
N LEU A 670 -5.03 -40.06 -14.60
CA LEU A 670 -4.57 -38.70 -14.80
C LEU A 670 -3.04 -38.62 -14.73
N MET A 671 -2.44 -39.31 -13.76
CA MET A 671 -0.98 -39.40 -13.60
C MET A 671 -0.32 -40.10 -14.80
N ASP A 672 -0.99 -41.11 -15.36
CA ASP A 672 -0.47 -41.91 -16.48
C ASP A 672 -0.66 -41.20 -17.85
N GLU A 673 -1.85 -40.61 -18.10
CA GLU A 673 -2.17 -39.93 -19.37
C GLU A 673 -1.59 -38.50 -19.45
N TYR A 674 -1.49 -37.79 -18.33
CA TYR A 674 -1.03 -36.40 -18.26
C TYR A 674 0.10 -36.20 -17.23
N PRO A 675 1.23 -36.93 -17.34
CA PRO A 675 2.26 -36.99 -16.30
C PRO A 675 2.91 -35.63 -16.02
N ILE A 676 3.11 -34.80 -17.05
CA ILE A 676 3.73 -33.48 -16.90
C ILE A 676 2.76 -32.50 -16.23
N VAL A 677 1.48 -32.55 -16.59
CA VAL A 677 0.43 -31.74 -15.96
C VAL A 677 0.29 -32.08 -14.48
N PHE A 678 0.31 -33.38 -14.15
CA PHE A 678 0.26 -33.86 -12.78
C PHE A 678 1.48 -33.40 -11.94
N LYS A 679 2.69 -33.45 -12.52
CA LYS A 679 3.89 -32.86 -11.89
C LYS A 679 3.73 -31.35 -11.67
N GLY A 680 3.07 -30.66 -12.59
CA GLY A 680 2.69 -29.25 -12.45
C GLY A 680 1.79 -29.02 -11.24
N PHE A 681 0.76 -29.86 -11.05
CA PHE A 681 -0.10 -29.77 -9.86
C PHE A 681 0.69 -29.92 -8.56
N ILE A 682 1.58 -30.91 -8.46
CA ILE A 682 2.43 -31.10 -7.27
C ILE A 682 3.27 -29.84 -6.99
N ALA A 683 3.90 -29.28 -8.03
CA ALA A 683 4.73 -28.08 -7.88
C ALA A 683 3.92 -26.85 -7.46
N SER A 684 2.73 -26.64 -8.05
CA SER A 684 1.84 -25.55 -7.67
C SER A 684 1.32 -25.70 -6.23
N ILE A 685 0.98 -26.91 -5.79
CA ILE A 685 0.56 -27.19 -4.40
C ILE A 685 1.70 -26.89 -3.42
N ALA A 686 2.93 -27.27 -3.75
CA ALA A 686 4.09 -26.92 -2.93
C ALA A 686 4.28 -25.39 -2.86
N GLY A 687 4.11 -24.69 -3.98
CA GLY A 687 4.08 -23.23 -4.03
C GLY A 687 3.00 -22.62 -3.13
N CYS A 688 1.78 -23.17 -3.12
CA CYS A 688 0.71 -22.78 -2.20
C CYS A 688 1.15 -22.95 -0.73
N LEU A 689 1.72 -24.10 -0.37
CA LEU A 689 2.13 -24.37 1.02
C LEU A 689 3.21 -23.38 1.48
N VAL A 690 4.20 -23.11 0.64
CA VAL A 690 5.24 -22.11 0.95
C VAL A 690 4.62 -20.71 1.07
N THR A 691 3.71 -20.37 0.17
CA THR A 691 2.99 -19.08 0.19
C THR A 691 2.20 -18.86 1.47
N LEU A 692 1.54 -19.89 2.01
CA LEU A 692 0.86 -19.82 3.31
C LEU A 692 1.81 -19.44 4.45
N LEU A 693 3.07 -19.88 4.38
CA LEU A 693 4.06 -19.70 5.45
C LEU A 693 4.79 -18.36 5.41
N VAL A 694 5.08 -17.84 4.20
CA VAL A 694 6.00 -16.70 4.04
C VAL A 694 5.31 -15.35 3.83
N ASN A 695 4.01 -15.34 3.51
CA ASN A 695 3.26 -14.12 3.20
C ASN A 695 2.29 -13.68 4.29
N ASP A 696 2.12 -12.36 4.41
CA ASP A 696 1.19 -11.74 5.34
C ASP A 696 -0.27 -12.10 5.00
N SER A 697 -0.59 -12.25 3.71
CA SER A 697 -1.88 -12.74 3.23
C SER A 697 -1.76 -14.07 2.49
N GLY A 698 -1.01 -15.00 3.08
CA GLY A 698 -0.71 -16.32 2.52
C GLY A 698 -1.96 -17.09 2.10
N ILE A 699 -3.05 -17.04 2.86
CA ILE A 699 -4.33 -17.69 2.52
C ILE A 699 -4.86 -17.23 1.16
N VAL A 700 -4.85 -15.92 0.91
CA VAL A 700 -5.38 -15.33 -0.32
C VAL A 700 -4.53 -15.75 -1.52
N SER A 701 -3.22 -15.61 -1.42
CA SER A 701 -2.26 -15.99 -2.45
C SER A 701 -2.27 -17.51 -2.72
N SER A 702 -2.50 -18.32 -1.70
CA SER A 702 -2.53 -19.78 -1.85
C SER A 702 -3.82 -20.25 -2.48
N ALA A 703 -4.97 -19.68 -2.09
CA ALA A 703 -6.26 -19.95 -2.68
C ALA A 703 -6.28 -19.62 -4.18
N THR A 704 -5.71 -18.49 -4.58
CA THR A 704 -5.62 -18.08 -5.99
C THR A 704 -4.74 -19.02 -6.82
N ALA A 705 -3.58 -19.46 -6.31
CA ALA A 705 -2.77 -20.49 -6.98
C ALA A 705 -3.52 -21.82 -7.11
N PHE A 706 -4.29 -22.19 -6.09
CA PHE A 706 -5.04 -23.45 -6.07
C PHE A 706 -6.11 -23.54 -7.16
N ILE A 707 -6.67 -22.40 -7.60
CA ILE A 707 -7.62 -22.38 -8.72
C ILE A 707 -7.04 -23.02 -9.97
N TYR A 708 -5.76 -22.78 -10.25
CA TYR A 708 -5.04 -23.34 -11.42
C TYR A 708 -4.66 -24.81 -11.26
N VAL A 709 -4.90 -25.41 -10.09
CA VAL A 709 -4.79 -26.86 -9.85
C VAL A 709 -6.16 -27.52 -9.94
N ILE A 710 -7.14 -26.99 -9.20
CA ILE A 710 -8.45 -27.61 -9.04
C ILE A 710 -9.27 -27.52 -10.34
N VAL A 711 -9.30 -26.37 -11.01
CA VAL A 711 -10.10 -26.20 -12.24
C VAL A 711 -9.68 -27.19 -13.34
N PRO A 712 -8.38 -27.31 -13.70
CA PRO A 712 -7.96 -28.29 -14.70
C PRO A 712 -8.17 -29.73 -14.24
N MET A 713 -7.93 -30.04 -12.95
CA MET A 713 -8.10 -31.40 -12.41
C MET A 713 -9.56 -31.87 -12.45
N ILE A 714 -10.53 -31.02 -12.06
CA ILE A 714 -11.96 -31.34 -12.17
C ILE A 714 -12.35 -31.49 -13.65
N THR A 715 -11.88 -30.59 -14.51
CA THR A 715 -12.17 -30.61 -15.96
C THR A 715 -11.67 -31.90 -16.63
N LEU A 716 -10.44 -32.32 -16.29
CA LEU A 716 -9.89 -33.59 -16.76
C LEU A 716 -10.65 -34.80 -16.20
N SER A 717 -11.04 -34.74 -14.92
CA SER A 717 -11.88 -35.78 -14.33
C SER A 717 -13.20 -35.93 -15.08
N ILE A 718 -13.86 -34.84 -15.46
CA ILE A 718 -15.08 -34.87 -16.28
C ILE A 718 -14.81 -35.55 -17.64
N ASN A 719 -13.74 -35.17 -18.32
CA ASN A 719 -13.39 -35.71 -19.64
C ASN A 719 -12.99 -37.19 -19.61
N LEU A 720 -12.35 -37.65 -18.53
CA LEU A 720 -11.90 -39.04 -18.38
C LEU A 720 -12.98 -39.97 -17.84
N THR A 721 -13.89 -39.46 -17.00
CA THR A 721 -14.87 -40.27 -16.26
C THR A 721 -16.28 -40.14 -16.84
N ALA A 722 -16.79 -38.92 -16.89
CA ALA A 722 -18.22 -38.66 -16.95
C ALA A 722 -18.77 -38.70 -18.37
N LEU A 723 -17.93 -38.44 -19.37
CA LEU A 723 -18.29 -38.50 -20.79
C LEU A 723 -17.97 -39.86 -21.44
N LYS A 724 -17.26 -40.76 -20.75
CA LYS A 724 -16.92 -42.11 -21.26
C LYS A 724 -17.81 -43.23 -20.70
N GLU A 725 -18.35 -43.05 -19.49
CA GLU A 725 -19.45 -43.85 -18.91
C GLU A 725 -20.82 -43.37 -19.40
#